data_AF-A0A3C1YDM6-F1
#
_entry.id   AF-A0A3C1YDM6-F1
#
_cell.length_a   1.000
_cell.length_b   1.000
_cell.length_c   1.000
_cell.angle_alpha   90.00
_cell.angle_beta   90.00
_cell.angle_gamma   90.00
#
_symmetry.space_group_name_H-M   'P 1'
#
loop_
_entity.id
_entity.type
_entity.pdbx_description
1 polymer ?
#
loop_
_entity_poly.entity_id
_entity_poly.type
_entity_poly.pdbx_seq_one_letter_code
_entity_poly.pdbx_strand_id
1 'polypeptide(L)'
;VELESEIIGFQEISDISAFNTMMASTSGYSGYVLDANYGGINMAYAVKNDVSVIDEYAILSSSTYNYAFAGRSPYLIHVEKNNIEYYVINVHLKCCGDGNLNTSDSSDEENRRLVALNHIKSYIDNNLSNENVLVIGDYNDELDDDTDDNVFQNFIDDSDNYLFADMFIATGNPQNFSFPNWPSHIDHILITNELFDEFNSNESDITTIQVDNYISGGFSSYDALITDHMPVGISLVYTNGCTDSLALNYNTDAVSDDGSCTYDTGNENTLLFISEYAEGSSNNKYLEIYNPTTSAVSLENYAMAIVVNAPAQVGVYDSWHYFDIGSTVPANGVFIVAHPSADAFILSLADMTTTHLSNGDDGIALVYGNQPSTNSSPSAGGYTVVDRIGDWNGDPGSGWSVAGVSNATKDHTLVRKCSISQGNADWTASSGSTTENSEWQILPNNDWSDLGQHYYPCEIIIQGCTDPNSINYNDEATVDDGSCICCYFGCTDEIATNYNPNAYFNDGSCEYISGCTDALASNYNPDATLDDGSCIIEDNPCDYVPSGLYVNNIIHNRVQFNWSQPQELPSYYMIRYRPTGSSSWTVMTAGTQNINPYAGTFRTRYFLQANTNYDWSIRARVIDDEGNVVCQSPWSQTANFNTLPNCPNLENLSVVTEANWVTLTADSPNGDFDIWQTKGKIREVGTSDYRYVNGSNSINVLKGNFEANTNYEWHTKAWCTGNVDELGNSDPQYHSGWGDFSTFNTQVECDKTPYNLSTTSNASNTTITMSWDPPTNGYPDHYFLELNNLTTGQTWAWNDISAYSNSKTKFGLTTGNYSWRIRGACGSNGTSWATPFTAYEYYTLGTNRIANQNYVFNIYPNPSQKVFNVNLSLPTIEDVKIKITNIIGQVVFQDLQLQTNSYKHRIDLSFLPNATYIISATTISLSVHKTMFLF
;
A
#
# COMPACT_ATOMS: atom_id res chain seq x y z
N VAL A 1 32.48 -0.42 15.73
CA VAL A 1 31.01 -0.32 15.67
C VAL A 1 30.47 -1.51 16.41
N GLU A 2 29.72 -1.29 17.48
CA GLU A 2 28.90 -2.35 18.07
C GLU A 2 27.68 -2.49 17.15
N LEU A 3 27.66 -3.57 16.38
CA LEU A 3 26.54 -3.89 15.51
C LEU A 3 25.49 -4.56 16.39
N GLU A 4 24.49 -3.81 16.84
CA GLU A 4 23.50 -4.26 17.83
C GLU A 4 22.33 -5.07 17.22
N SER A 5 22.53 -5.69 16.05
CA SER A 5 21.48 -6.35 15.25
C SER A 5 20.73 -7.44 16.00
N GLU A 6 19.40 -7.41 15.94
CA GLU A 6 18.53 -8.42 16.57
C GLU A 6 18.70 -9.80 15.93
N ILE A 7 18.86 -9.85 14.60
CA ILE A 7 18.96 -11.08 13.82
C ILE A 7 20.04 -10.90 12.75
N ILE A 8 20.87 -11.93 12.57
CA ILE A 8 21.88 -12.01 11.51
C ILE A 8 21.69 -13.35 10.79
N GLY A 9 21.48 -13.32 9.48
CA GLY A 9 21.39 -14.51 8.64
C GLY A 9 22.75 -14.87 8.01
N PHE A 10 23.05 -16.16 7.92
CA PHE A 10 24.24 -16.71 7.27
C PHE A 10 23.84 -17.78 6.25
N GLN A 11 24.45 -17.75 5.06
CA GLN A 11 24.02 -18.57 3.92
C GLN A 11 24.97 -19.72 3.58
N GLU A 12 26.26 -19.63 3.95
CA GLU A 12 27.28 -20.60 3.55
C GLU A 12 28.11 -21.19 4.72
N ILE A 13 27.45 -21.72 5.75
CA ILE A 13 28.13 -22.33 6.90
C ILE A 13 28.66 -23.73 6.54
N SER A 14 29.97 -23.82 6.29
CA SER A 14 30.67 -25.06 5.94
C SER A 14 31.10 -25.92 7.14
N ASP A 15 31.22 -25.33 8.33
CA ASP A 15 31.59 -26.05 9.57
C ASP A 15 30.67 -25.64 10.73
N ILE A 16 29.67 -26.49 11.01
CA ILE A 16 28.71 -26.31 12.10
C ILE A 16 29.40 -26.28 13.48
N SER A 17 30.49 -27.03 13.66
CA SER A 17 31.22 -27.05 14.93
C SER A 17 31.95 -25.73 15.16
N ALA A 18 32.53 -25.16 14.11
CA ALA A 18 33.16 -23.84 14.16
C ALA A 18 32.14 -22.74 14.44
N PHE A 19 30.99 -22.76 13.74
CA PHE A 19 29.89 -21.83 13.98
C PHE A 19 29.39 -21.91 15.43
N ASN A 20 29.11 -23.12 15.94
CA ASN A 20 28.67 -23.30 17.33
C ASN A 20 29.73 -22.83 18.35
N THR A 21 31.02 -22.99 18.04
CA THR A 21 32.11 -22.49 18.89
C THR A 21 32.15 -20.96 18.89
N MET A 22 31.99 -20.34 17.71
CA MET A 22 31.87 -18.89 17.57
C MET A 22 30.69 -18.37 18.39
N MET A 23 29.49 -18.94 18.20
CA MET A 23 28.29 -18.53 18.92
C MET A 23 28.40 -18.72 20.43
N ALA A 24 29.03 -19.80 20.91
CA ALA A 24 29.29 -19.99 22.33
C ALA A 24 30.24 -18.94 22.93
N SER A 25 31.07 -18.29 22.11
CA SER A 25 31.98 -17.21 22.51
C SER A 25 31.40 -15.80 22.34
N THR A 26 30.33 -15.66 21.57
CA THR A 26 29.65 -14.38 21.31
C THR A 26 28.60 -14.11 22.38
N SER A 27 28.93 -13.27 23.36
CA SER A 27 27.98 -12.91 24.42
C SER A 27 26.76 -12.18 23.86
N GLY A 28 25.56 -12.58 24.29
CA GLY A 28 24.31 -11.89 23.95
C GLY A 28 23.54 -12.48 22.76
N TYR A 29 24.08 -13.50 22.09
CA TYR A 29 23.42 -14.16 20.96
C TYR A 29 23.25 -15.67 21.17
N SER A 30 22.25 -16.23 20.52
CA SER A 30 22.00 -17.65 20.35
C SER A 30 22.10 -18.03 18.87
N GLY A 31 22.75 -19.14 18.58
CA GLY A 31 22.93 -19.65 17.21
C GLY A 31 21.91 -20.71 16.85
N TYR A 32 21.33 -20.61 15.65
CA TYR A 32 20.39 -21.56 15.07
C TYR A 32 20.94 -22.01 13.71
N VAL A 33 21.04 -23.31 13.48
CA VAL A 33 21.64 -23.85 12.24
C VAL A 33 20.69 -24.87 11.65
N LEU A 34 20.36 -24.68 10.39
CA LEU A 34 19.62 -25.66 9.61
C LEU A 34 20.60 -26.71 9.06
N ASP A 35 20.60 -27.90 9.65
CA ASP A 35 21.40 -29.04 9.19
C ASP A 35 20.83 -29.59 7.87
N ALA A 36 21.28 -29.03 6.75
CA ALA A 36 20.77 -29.34 5.42
C ALA A 36 21.55 -30.54 4.83
N ASN A 37 20.83 -31.65 4.63
CA ASN A 37 21.35 -32.95 4.17
C ASN A 37 21.97 -32.97 2.73
N TYR A 38 22.11 -31.84 2.05
CA TYR A 38 22.58 -31.77 0.66
C TYR A 38 23.69 -30.72 0.50
N GLY A 39 24.89 -31.16 0.11
CA GLY A 39 26.01 -30.27 -0.26
C GLY A 39 26.99 -29.90 0.86
N GLY A 40 26.65 -30.13 2.14
CA GLY A 40 27.55 -29.90 3.27
C GLY A 40 27.77 -28.42 3.64
N ILE A 41 26.94 -27.52 3.11
CA ILE A 41 26.93 -26.08 3.39
C ILE A 41 25.55 -25.73 3.94
N ASN A 42 25.50 -25.03 5.06
CA ASN A 42 24.29 -24.85 5.87
C ASN A 42 23.87 -23.39 5.98
N MET A 43 22.57 -23.18 6.20
CA MET A 43 21.99 -21.88 6.55
C MET A 43 21.98 -21.74 8.07
N ALA A 44 22.21 -20.53 8.59
CA ALA A 44 22.18 -20.28 10.02
C ALA A 44 21.64 -18.89 10.36
N TYR A 45 21.28 -18.70 11.62
CA TYR A 45 20.99 -17.42 12.24
C TYR A 45 21.80 -17.24 13.52
N ALA A 46 22.21 -16.00 13.78
CA ALA A 46 22.50 -15.53 15.12
C ALA A 46 21.37 -14.60 15.56
N VAL A 47 20.72 -14.91 16.68
CA VAL A 47 19.59 -14.13 17.22
C VAL A 47 19.95 -13.61 18.60
N LYS A 48 19.73 -12.33 18.85
CA LYS A 48 20.00 -11.70 20.13
C LYS A 48 19.10 -12.31 21.21
N ASN A 49 19.64 -12.50 22.42
CA ASN A 49 18.97 -13.26 23.48
C ASN A 49 17.72 -12.58 24.06
N ASP A 50 17.49 -11.31 23.73
CA ASP A 50 16.30 -10.53 24.10
C ASP A 50 15.23 -10.51 22.99
N VAL A 51 15.42 -11.30 21.93
CA VAL A 51 14.42 -11.63 20.91
C VAL A 51 13.89 -13.03 21.20
N SER A 52 12.57 -13.18 21.26
CA SER A 52 11.94 -14.48 21.50
C SER A 52 11.85 -15.24 20.20
N VAL A 53 12.46 -16.42 20.11
CA VAL A 53 12.28 -17.32 18.95
C VAL A 53 11.10 -18.24 19.23
N ILE A 54 10.07 -18.17 18.39
CA ILE A 54 8.86 -18.98 18.51
C ILE A 54 9.10 -20.36 17.88
N ASP A 55 9.50 -20.38 16.61
CA ASP A 55 9.97 -21.57 15.92
C ASP A 55 10.93 -21.26 14.76
N GLU A 56 11.56 -22.31 14.23
CA GLU A 56 12.45 -22.26 13.09
C GLU A 56 12.30 -23.56 12.28
N TYR A 57 12.27 -23.45 10.95
CA TYR A 57 12.18 -24.61 10.07
C TYR A 57 12.58 -24.31 8.63
N ALA A 58 12.98 -25.35 7.89
CA ALA A 58 13.19 -25.25 6.45
C ALA A 58 11.84 -25.20 5.71
N ILE A 59 11.69 -24.21 4.84
CA ILE A 59 10.57 -24.14 3.90
C ILE A 59 11.03 -24.62 2.52
N LEU A 60 10.07 -25.04 1.67
CA LEU A 60 10.36 -25.48 0.30
C LEU A 60 11.47 -26.55 0.25
N SER A 61 11.44 -27.52 1.16
CA SER A 61 12.54 -28.46 1.42
C SER A 61 12.42 -29.84 0.75
N SER A 62 11.36 -30.06 -0.04
CA SER A 62 11.20 -31.29 -0.82
C SER A 62 12.25 -31.42 -1.93
N SER A 63 12.50 -32.66 -2.39
CA SER A 63 13.43 -32.93 -3.49
C SER A 63 13.10 -32.17 -4.79
N THR A 64 11.85 -31.74 -4.96
CA THR A 64 11.39 -30.97 -6.12
C THR A 64 11.97 -29.56 -6.16
N TYR A 65 12.26 -28.95 -5.01
CA TYR A 65 12.74 -27.56 -4.92
C TYR A 65 14.27 -27.46 -4.80
N ASN A 66 14.94 -28.57 -4.48
CA ASN A 66 16.39 -28.63 -4.26
C ASN A 66 17.17 -28.03 -5.44
N TYR A 67 16.72 -28.32 -6.67
CA TYR A 67 17.34 -27.71 -7.85
C TYR A 67 17.20 -26.19 -7.81
N ALA A 68 15.99 -25.62 -7.68
CA ALA A 68 15.79 -24.16 -7.69
C ALA A 68 16.68 -23.41 -6.67
N PHE A 69 16.77 -23.92 -5.43
CA PHE A 69 17.51 -23.26 -4.34
C PHE A 69 18.96 -23.75 -4.17
N ALA A 70 19.63 -24.17 -5.24
CA ALA A 70 21.04 -24.59 -5.19
C ALA A 70 21.38 -25.65 -4.12
N GLY A 71 20.42 -26.50 -3.73
CA GLY A 71 20.58 -27.50 -2.68
C GLY A 71 20.39 -26.99 -1.24
N ARG A 72 20.09 -25.70 -1.06
CA ARG A 72 19.92 -25.04 0.25
C ARG A 72 18.49 -24.54 0.38
N SER A 73 17.65 -25.28 1.09
CA SER A 73 16.28 -24.87 1.33
C SER A 73 16.24 -23.53 2.07
N PRO A 74 15.34 -22.60 1.70
CA PRO A 74 15.16 -21.37 2.46
C PRO A 74 14.86 -21.67 3.92
N TYR A 75 15.53 -20.96 4.81
CA TYR A 75 15.45 -21.17 6.25
C TYR A 75 14.56 -20.09 6.85
N LEU A 76 13.42 -20.46 7.45
CA LEU A 76 12.53 -19.52 8.11
C LEU A 76 12.78 -19.55 9.62
N ILE A 77 12.85 -18.37 10.23
CA ILE A 77 12.78 -18.19 11.68
C ILE A 77 11.62 -17.25 12.03
N HIS A 78 10.73 -17.71 12.91
CA HIS A 78 9.60 -16.94 13.44
C HIS A 78 9.98 -16.41 14.81
N VAL A 79 9.95 -15.10 14.97
CA VAL A 79 10.39 -14.42 16.18
C VAL A 79 9.34 -13.45 16.70
N GLU A 80 9.41 -13.11 17.97
CA GLU A 80 8.66 -12.03 18.60
C GLU A 80 9.63 -11.06 19.29
N LYS A 81 9.44 -9.76 19.03
CA LYS A 81 10.12 -8.67 19.71
C LYS A 81 9.11 -7.57 20.00
N ASN A 82 9.07 -7.09 21.26
CA ASN A 82 8.14 -6.05 21.71
C ASN A 82 6.65 -6.35 21.41
N ASN A 83 6.24 -7.63 21.49
CA ASN A 83 4.90 -8.14 21.14
C ASN A 83 4.53 -8.03 19.64
N ILE A 84 5.53 -7.90 18.77
CA ILE A 84 5.35 -7.93 17.32
C ILE A 84 6.05 -9.19 16.79
N GLU A 85 5.33 -9.98 16.01
CA GLU A 85 5.84 -11.19 15.38
C GLU A 85 6.44 -10.88 14.01
N TYR A 86 7.57 -11.51 13.68
CA TYR A 86 8.25 -11.41 12.38
C TYR A 86 8.60 -12.78 11.84
N TYR A 87 8.46 -12.94 10.52
CA TYR A 87 8.89 -14.12 9.78
C TYR A 87 10.08 -13.75 8.92
N VAL A 88 11.28 -14.16 9.34
CA VAL A 88 12.49 -13.88 8.59
C VAL A 88 12.87 -15.11 7.78
N ILE A 89 12.93 -14.97 6.45
CA ILE A 89 13.26 -16.04 5.51
C ILE A 89 14.66 -15.78 4.95
N ASN A 90 15.61 -16.63 5.31
CA ASN A 90 16.98 -16.57 4.82
C ASN A 90 17.13 -17.42 3.56
N VAL A 91 17.60 -16.80 2.47
CA VAL A 91 17.74 -17.40 1.15
C VAL A 91 19.19 -17.41 0.67
N HIS A 92 19.50 -18.40 -0.17
CA HIS A 92 20.68 -18.42 -1.01
C HIS A 92 20.24 -18.90 -2.38
N LEU A 93 20.24 -18.00 -3.37
CA LEU A 93 19.89 -18.35 -4.74
C LEU A 93 21.12 -18.78 -5.52
N LYS A 94 20.93 -19.31 -6.72
CA LYS A 94 22.03 -19.87 -7.49
C LYS A 94 22.90 -18.75 -8.06
N CYS A 95 24.21 -18.80 -7.81
CA CYS A 95 25.18 -17.90 -8.44
C CYS A 95 25.38 -18.18 -9.93
N CYS A 96 25.99 -17.17 -10.58
CA CYS A 96 26.80 -17.32 -11.78
C CYS A 96 25.96 -17.70 -13.00
N GLY A 97 25.41 -16.70 -13.70
CA GLY A 97 24.75 -16.87 -14.98
C GLY A 97 25.30 -15.91 -16.04
N ASP A 98 24.62 -15.79 -17.17
CA ASP A 98 25.09 -14.99 -18.31
C ASP A 98 24.40 -13.63 -18.44
N GLY A 99 23.51 -13.30 -17.50
CA GLY A 99 22.75 -12.06 -17.44
C GLY A 99 21.61 -11.98 -18.45
N ASN A 100 21.28 -13.06 -19.16
CA ASN A 100 20.12 -13.11 -20.06
C ASN A 100 19.13 -14.16 -19.57
N LEU A 101 17.91 -13.75 -19.27
CA LEU A 101 16.89 -14.66 -18.79
C LEU A 101 16.35 -15.53 -19.94
N ASN A 102 16.59 -16.84 -19.87
CA ASN A 102 16.04 -17.77 -20.85
C ASN A 102 15.08 -18.77 -20.20
N THR A 103 13.81 -18.40 -20.12
CA THR A 103 12.76 -19.25 -19.53
C THR A 103 12.51 -20.57 -20.28
N SER A 104 13.06 -20.73 -21.49
CA SER A 104 12.96 -21.97 -22.27
C SER A 104 14.10 -22.97 -21.97
N ASP A 105 15.16 -22.53 -21.29
CA ASP A 105 16.28 -23.35 -20.87
C ASP A 105 16.23 -23.55 -19.35
N SER A 106 15.97 -24.77 -18.89
CA SER A 106 15.91 -25.07 -17.46
C SER A 106 17.28 -25.13 -16.79
N SER A 107 18.38 -25.09 -17.56
CA SER A 107 19.75 -25.05 -17.05
C SER A 107 20.33 -23.64 -16.97
N ASP A 108 19.59 -22.66 -17.49
CA ASP A 108 19.85 -21.24 -17.33
C ASP A 108 19.72 -20.84 -15.85
N GLU A 109 20.71 -20.12 -15.34
CA GLU A 109 20.79 -19.85 -13.90
C GLU A 109 19.88 -18.67 -13.51
N GLU A 110 19.68 -17.70 -14.40
CA GLU A 110 18.67 -16.63 -14.30
C GLU A 110 17.25 -17.23 -14.22
N ASN A 111 16.90 -18.15 -15.13
CA ASN A 111 15.61 -18.87 -15.07
C ASN A 111 15.45 -19.65 -13.77
N ARG A 112 16.54 -20.23 -13.25
CA ARG A 112 16.52 -20.96 -11.99
C ARG A 112 16.27 -20.06 -10.78
N ARG A 113 16.86 -18.85 -10.75
CA ARG A 113 16.58 -17.82 -9.73
C ARG A 113 15.12 -17.36 -9.83
N LEU A 114 14.62 -17.09 -11.04
CA LEU A 114 13.22 -16.74 -11.27
C LEU A 114 12.26 -17.81 -10.72
N VAL A 115 12.53 -19.09 -10.98
CA VAL A 115 11.73 -20.21 -10.44
C VAL A 115 11.79 -20.25 -8.91
N ALA A 116 12.96 -20.05 -8.32
CA ALA A 116 13.13 -20.00 -6.86
C ALA A 116 12.31 -18.85 -6.24
N LEU A 117 12.41 -17.65 -6.81
CA LEU A 117 11.67 -16.45 -6.40
C LEU A 117 10.15 -16.63 -6.53
N ASN A 118 9.68 -17.28 -7.59
CA ASN A 118 8.26 -17.62 -7.75
C ASN A 118 7.75 -18.57 -6.66
N HIS A 119 8.59 -19.52 -6.22
CA HIS A 119 8.26 -20.39 -5.10
C HIS A 119 8.24 -19.64 -3.76
N ILE A 120 9.17 -18.71 -3.53
CA ILE A 120 9.18 -17.84 -2.34
C ILE A 120 7.91 -16.98 -2.33
N LYS A 121 7.62 -16.28 -3.42
CA LYS A 121 6.42 -15.44 -3.55
C LYS A 121 5.15 -16.23 -3.26
N SER A 122 5.00 -17.38 -3.92
CA SER A 122 3.86 -18.27 -3.71
C SER A 122 3.78 -18.79 -2.27
N TYR A 123 4.91 -19.05 -1.61
CA TYR A 123 4.90 -19.44 -0.21
C TYR A 123 4.37 -18.32 0.69
N ILE A 124 4.87 -17.09 0.51
CA ILE A 124 4.43 -15.92 1.27
C ILE A 124 2.95 -15.64 1.01
N ASP A 125 2.54 -15.52 -0.26
CA ASP A 125 1.16 -15.23 -0.66
C ASP A 125 0.14 -16.25 -0.12
N ASN A 126 0.53 -17.51 0.05
CA ASN A 126 -0.39 -18.58 0.49
C ASN A 126 -0.35 -18.86 2.00
N ASN A 127 0.74 -18.53 2.69
CA ASN A 127 0.95 -18.92 4.09
C ASN A 127 1.18 -17.75 5.05
N LEU A 128 1.60 -16.58 4.55
CA LEU A 128 2.06 -15.43 5.34
C LEU A 128 1.53 -14.09 4.79
N SER A 129 0.38 -14.08 4.13
CA SER A 129 -0.12 -12.96 3.33
C SER A 129 -0.55 -11.69 4.10
N ASN A 130 -0.48 -11.71 5.44
CA ASN A 130 -0.80 -10.56 6.30
C ASN A 130 0.19 -10.51 7.48
N GLU A 131 1.39 -11.05 7.27
CA GLU A 131 2.40 -11.20 8.32
C GLU A 131 3.60 -10.30 8.01
N ASN A 132 4.33 -9.88 9.04
CA ASN A 132 5.57 -9.11 8.88
C ASN A 132 6.68 -10.01 8.33
N VAL A 133 6.85 -10.07 7.01
CA VAL A 133 7.85 -10.94 6.38
C VAL A 133 9.06 -10.14 5.91
N LEU A 134 10.25 -10.61 6.29
CA LEU A 134 11.52 -10.16 5.72
C LEU A 134 12.18 -11.34 5.01
N VAL A 135 12.51 -11.20 3.73
CA VAL A 135 13.34 -12.17 3.01
C VAL A 135 14.72 -11.56 2.84
N ILE A 136 15.73 -12.22 3.40
CA ILE A 136 17.12 -11.75 3.47
C ILE A 136 18.06 -12.77 2.84
N GLY A 137 19.19 -12.30 2.33
CA GLY A 137 20.32 -13.17 2.01
C GLY A 137 20.91 -12.90 0.63
N ASP A 138 21.52 -13.94 0.08
CA ASP A 138 22.26 -13.88 -1.18
C ASP A 138 21.32 -14.26 -2.35
N TYR A 139 20.92 -13.25 -3.13
CA TYR A 139 20.03 -13.40 -4.27
C TYR A 139 20.79 -13.63 -5.57
N ASN A 140 22.10 -13.34 -5.59
CA ASN A 140 23.00 -13.62 -6.70
C ASN A 140 22.62 -12.94 -8.03
N ASP A 141 21.85 -11.85 -8.02
CA ASP A 141 21.39 -11.13 -9.21
C ASP A 141 21.15 -9.65 -8.92
N GLU A 142 21.14 -8.78 -9.93
CA GLU A 142 21.04 -7.32 -9.75
C GLU A 142 19.58 -6.82 -9.86
N LEU A 143 19.15 -5.96 -8.94
CA LEU A 143 17.76 -5.45 -8.94
C LEU A 143 17.43 -4.53 -10.13
N ASP A 144 18.44 -3.90 -10.73
CA ASP A 144 18.29 -2.90 -11.79
C ASP A 144 18.56 -3.43 -13.21
N ASP A 145 18.55 -4.76 -13.38
CA ASP A 145 18.55 -5.40 -14.69
C ASP A 145 17.39 -4.94 -15.58
N ASP A 146 17.61 -5.02 -16.90
CA ASP A 146 16.60 -4.75 -17.91
C ASP A 146 15.34 -5.61 -17.65
N THR A 147 14.16 -5.02 -17.77
CA THR A 147 12.86 -5.65 -17.42
C THR A 147 12.64 -7.04 -18.05
N ASP A 148 13.16 -7.27 -19.25
CA ASP A 148 13.01 -8.56 -19.95
C ASP A 148 13.90 -9.66 -19.35
N ASP A 149 15.00 -9.28 -18.68
CA ASP A 149 15.99 -10.19 -18.08
C ASP A 149 15.93 -10.22 -16.54
N ASN A 150 15.21 -9.28 -15.92
CA ASN A 150 15.14 -9.12 -14.47
C ASN A 150 14.35 -10.25 -13.77
N VAL A 151 15.07 -11.10 -13.02
CA VAL A 151 14.47 -12.24 -12.30
C VAL A 151 13.52 -11.82 -11.16
N PHE A 152 13.61 -10.57 -10.71
CA PHE A 152 12.81 -10.00 -9.63
C PHE A 152 11.50 -9.35 -10.11
N GLN A 153 11.25 -9.34 -11.43
CA GLN A 153 10.15 -8.58 -12.02
C GLN A 153 8.78 -8.91 -11.40
N ASN A 154 8.55 -10.17 -10.99
CA ASN A 154 7.29 -10.58 -10.34
C ASN A 154 7.05 -9.96 -8.97
N PHE A 155 8.10 -9.52 -8.27
CA PHE A 155 8.00 -8.75 -7.03
C PHE A 155 7.93 -7.24 -7.34
N ILE A 156 8.74 -6.76 -8.29
CA ILE A 156 8.76 -5.35 -8.71
C ILE A 156 7.39 -4.90 -9.26
N ASP A 157 6.73 -5.75 -10.05
CA ASP A 157 5.39 -5.50 -10.58
C ASP A 157 4.30 -5.53 -9.49
N ASP A 158 4.56 -6.19 -8.37
CA ASP A 158 3.65 -6.34 -7.22
C ASP A 158 4.02 -5.39 -6.07
N SER A 159 4.36 -4.15 -6.42
CA SER A 159 4.81 -3.12 -5.48
C SER A 159 3.80 -2.72 -4.39
N ASP A 160 2.54 -3.13 -4.54
CA ASP A 160 1.51 -2.93 -3.52
C ASP A 160 1.71 -3.87 -2.32
N ASN A 161 2.32 -5.05 -2.52
CA ASN A 161 2.49 -6.09 -1.50
C ASN A 161 3.96 -6.35 -1.15
N TYR A 162 4.91 -5.97 -2.02
CA TYR A 162 6.33 -6.27 -1.87
C TYR A 162 7.22 -5.08 -2.19
N LEU A 163 8.32 -4.94 -1.45
CA LEU A 163 9.32 -3.91 -1.67
C LEU A 163 10.72 -4.46 -1.41
N PHE A 164 11.63 -4.27 -2.36
CA PHE A 164 13.07 -4.39 -2.08
C PHE A 164 13.55 -3.11 -1.39
N ALA A 165 13.87 -3.22 -0.11
CA ALA A 165 14.23 -2.09 0.74
C ALA A 165 15.52 -1.37 0.26
N ASP A 166 16.39 -2.11 -0.42
CA ASP A 166 17.73 -1.73 -0.84
C ASP A 166 17.84 -1.36 -2.33
N MET A 167 16.71 -1.15 -3.02
CA MET A 167 16.69 -0.74 -4.44
C MET A 167 17.52 0.53 -4.73
N PHE A 168 17.61 1.47 -3.78
CA PHE A 168 18.44 2.66 -3.96
C PHE A 168 19.94 2.38 -3.81
N ILE A 169 20.32 1.31 -3.11
CA ILE A 169 21.70 0.85 -3.05
C ILE A 169 22.02 0.25 -4.41
N ALA A 170 21.17 -0.63 -4.96
CA ALA A 170 21.36 -1.26 -6.27
C ALA A 170 21.60 -0.22 -7.38
N THR A 171 20.75 0.81 -7.42
CA THR A 171 20.83 1.91 -8.42
C THR A 171 21.78 3.06 -8.00
N GLY A 172 22.55 2.85 -6.93
CA GLY A 172 23.29 3.88 -6.22
C GLY A 172 24.80 3.89 -6.47
N ASN A 173 25.58 4.20 -5.43
CA ASN A 173 27.03 4.24 -5.51
C ASN A 173 27.61 2.82 -5.40
N PRO A 174 28.43 2.36 -6.38
CA PRO A 174 29.04 1.03 -6.34
C PRO A 174 29.93 0.73 -5.12
N GLN A 175 30.41 1.75 -4.40
CA GLN A 175 31.14 1.55 -3.13
C GLN A 175 30.26 0.98 -2.01
N ASN A 176 28.95 1.15 -2.12
CA ASN A 176 27.99 0.63 -1.16
C ASN A 176 27.41 -0.72 -1.59
N PHE A 177 27.92 -1.33 -2.66
CA PHE A 177 27.41 -2.60 -3.13
C PHE A 177 27.88 -3.74 -2.23
N SER A 178 27.04 -4.76 -2.14
CA SER A 178 27.28 -5.92 -1.29
C SER A 178 28.38 -6.84 -1.82
N PHE A 179 28.72 -6.78 -3.12
CA PHE A 179 29.83 -7.54 -3.71
C PHE A 179 30.88 -6.61 -4.33
N PRO A 180 31.93 -6.20 -3.57
CA PRO A 180 32.89 -5.19 -4.03
C PRO A 180 33.91 -5.69 -5.08
N ASN A 181 34.13 -7.01 -5.17
CA ASN A 181 35.15 -7.61 -6.04
C ASN A 181 34.85 -7.43 -7.53
N TRP A 182 33.58 -7.57 -7.88
CA TRP A 182 33.02 -7.14 -9.16
C TRP A 182 31.82 -6.30 -8.76
N PRO A 183 31.91 -4.96 -8.82
CA PRO A 183 31.00 -4.08 -8.08
C PRO A 183 29.57 -4.26 -8.58
N SER A 184 28.85 -5.16 -7.90
CA SER A 184 27.45 -5.47 -8.09
C SER A 184 26.77 -5.61 -6.73
N HIS A 185 25.50 -5.22 -6.67
CA HIS A 185 24.70 -5.40 -5.47
C HIS A 185 23.77 -6.60 -5.68
N ILE A 186 24.07 -7.70 -5.00
CA ILE A 186 23.46 -9.02 -5.26
C ILE A 186 22.93 -9.70 -3.98
N ASP A 187 23.08 -9.05 -2.84
CA ASP A 187 22.50 -9.44 -1.56
C ASP A 187 21.37 -8.47 -1.27
N HIS A 188 20.17 -8.97 -1.03
CA HIS A 188 18.98 -8.14 -0.95
C HIS A 188 18.13 -8.35 0.29
N ILE A 189 17.30 -7.35 0.57
CA ILE A 189 16.29 -7.40 1.63
C ILE A 189 14.93 -7.04 1.02
N LEU A 190 14.07 -8.05 0.90
CA LEU A 190 12.67 -7.91 0.47
C LEU A 190 11.76 -7.86 1.70
N ILE A 191 10.83 -6.91 1.74
CA ILE A 191 9.83 -6.78 2.80
C ILE A 191 8.41 -6.81 2.23
N THR A 192 7.43 -7.23 3.04
CA THR A 192 6.00 -7.16 2.70
C THR A 192 5.36 -5.84 3.12
N ASN A 193 4.16 -5.56 2.60
CA ASN A 193 3.42 -4.31 2.82
C ASN A 193 3.11 -4.01 4.30
N GLU A 194 3.09 -5.02 5.16
CA GLU A 194 2.91 -4.86 6.60
C GLU A 194 4.05 -4.07 7.26
N LEU A 195 5.22 -4.00 6.61
CA LEU A 195 6.42 -3.32 7.11
C LEU A 195 6.73 -2.00 6.36
N PHE A 196 5.87 -1.58 5.44
CA PHE A 196 6.14 -0.40 4.60
C PHE A 196 6.14 0.89 5.41
N ASP A 197 5.22 1.04 6.35
CA ASP A 197 5.12 2.27 7.15
C ASP A 197 6.34 2.39 8.07
N GLU A 198 6.76 1.30 8.72
CA GLU A 198 7.99 1.26 9.52
C GLU A 198 9.21 1.54 8.66
N PHE A 199 9.32 0.94 7.47
CA PHE A 199 10.45 1.18 6.59
C PHE A 199 10.52 2.64 6.10
N ASN A 200 9.36 3.28 5.86
CA ASN A 200 9.30 4.67 5.41
C ASN A 200 9.54 5.70 6.54
N SER A 201 9.67 5.27 7.79
CA SER A 201 10.05 6.14 8.91
C SER A 201 11.41 6.79 8.65
N ASN A 202 11.55 8.06 9.05
CA ASN A 202 12.80 8.82 8.91
C ASN A 202 13.95 8.31 9.81
N GLU A 203 13.64 7.48 10.80
CA GLU A 203 14.60 6.82 11.69
C GLU A 203 14.96 5.40 11.22
N SER A 204 14.22 4.83 10.27
CA SER A 204 14.57 3.57 9.63
C SER A 204 15.71 3.76 8.64
N ASP A 205 16.55 2.75 8.51
CA ASP A 205 17.75 2.80 7.68
C ASP A 205 18.00 1.46 6.99
N ILE A 206 18.68 1.48 5.85
CA ILE A 206 19.10 0.31 5.10
C ILE A 206 20.45 0.62 4.46
N THR A 207 21.42 -0.24 4.67
CA THR A 207 22.80 0.04 4.27
C THR A 207 23.61 -1.23 4.08
N THR A 208 24.66 -1.13 3.29
CA THR A 208 25.71 -2.14 3.24
C THR A 208 26.73 -1.85 4.33
N ILE A 209 26.89 -2.79 5.25
CA ILE A 209 27.74 -2.66 6.42
C ILE A 209 29.20 -2.84 6.02
N GLN A 210 29.96 -1.74 6.07
CA GLN A 210 31.37 -1.70 5.71
C GLN A 210 32.28 -2.30 6.80
N VAL A 211 32.19 -3.61 7.03
CA VAL A 211 32.95 -4.35 8.07
C VAL A 211 34.46 -4.29 7.84
N ASP A 212 34.86 -4.25 6.58
CA ASP A 212 36.25 -4.21 6.14
C ASP A 212 37.02 -2.99 6.68
N ASN A 213 36.36 -1.85 6.86
CA ASN A 213 36.92 -0.65 7.49
C ASN A 213 37.43 -0.89 8.92
N TYR A 214 36.96 -1.97 9.57
CA TYR A 214 37.33 -2.35 10.94
C TYR A 214 38.32 -3.50 10.99
N ILE A 215 38.73 -4.06 9.85
CA ILE A 215 39.70 -5.15 9.76
C ILE A 215 41.04 -4.60 9.27
N SER A 216 42.10 -4.92 10.00
CA SER A 216 43.46 -4.55 9.60
C SER A 216 43.80 -5.19 8.25
N GLY A 217 43.94 -4.37 7.21
CA GLY A 217 44.17 -4.80 5.83
C GLY A 217 42.94 -4.67 4.91
N GLY A 218 41.85 -4.06 5.41
CA GLY A 218 40.67 -3.69 4.62
C GLY A 218 39.96 -4.89 3.98
N PHE A 219 39.27 -4.63 2.87
CA PHE A 219 38.49 -5.65 2.17
C PHE A 219 39.33 -6.87 1.76
N SER A 220 40.59 -6.69 1.34
CA SER A 220 41.47 -7.82 0.99
C SER A 220 41.70 -8.81 2.14
N SER A 221 41.66 -8.34 3.40
CA SER A 221 41.77 -9.24 4.56
C SER A 221 40.43 -9.81 4.98
N TYR A 222 39.34 -9.06 4.76
CA TYR A 222 37.98 -9.52 5.00
C TYR A 222 37.61 -10.67 4.05
N ASP A 223 37.81 -10.48 2.74
CA ASP A 223 37.66 -11.48 1.68
C ASP A 223 38.44 -12.77 2.01
N ALA A 224 39.72 -12.62 2.33
CA ALA A 224 40.59 -13.78 2.58
C ALA A 224 40.28 -14.57 3.86
N LEU A 225 39.57 -13.99 4.84
CA LEU A 225 39.40 -14.58 6.18
C LEU A 225 37.94 -14.89 6.54
N ILE A 226 36.98 -14.17 5.95
CA ILE A 226 35.57 -14.23 6.34
C ILE A 226 34.70 -14.51 5.11
N THR A 227 34.57 -13.55 4.20
CA THR A 227 33.73 -13.65 2.99
C THR A 227 34.04 -12.49 2.03
N ASP A 228 33.80 -12.72 0.74
CA ASP A 228 33.82 -11.75 -0.34
C ASP A 228 32.53 -10.90 -0.46
N HIS A 229 31.51 -11.19 0.36
CA HIS A 229 30.26 -10.42 0.43
C HIS A 229 30.20 -9.53 1.68
N MET A 230 29.75 -8.29 1.48
CA MET A 230 29.50 -7.31 2.53
C MET A 230 28.05 -7.44 3.01
N PRO A 231 27.78 -7.48 4.32
CA PRO A 231 26.42 -7.67 4.83
C PRO A 231 25.53 -6.47 4.50
N VAL A 232 24.28 -6.73 4.12
CA VAL A 232 23.23 -5.72 3.99
C VAL A 232 22.39 -5.75 5.25
N GLY A 233 22.18 -4.59 5.87
CA GLY A 233 21.44 -4.46 7.12
C GLY A 233 20.29 -3.49 7.00
N ILE A 234 19.12 -3.88 7.52
CA ILE A 234 17.94 -3.05 7.67
C ILE A 234 17.68 -2.77 9.15
N SER A 235 17.31 -1.54 9.47
CA SER A 235 16.80 -1.10 10.77
C SER A 235 15.40 -0.57 10.59
N LEU A 236 14.41 -1.21 11.21
CA LEU A 236 13.02 -0.79 11.19
C LEU A 236 12.66 -0.17 12.54
N VAL A 237 12.28 1.10 12.52
CA VAL A 237 11.88 1.83 13.72
C VAL A 237 10.35 1.88 13.81
N TYR A 238 9.82 1.26 14.85
CA TYR A 238 8.44 1.46 15.26
C TYR A 238 8.35 2.78 16.00
N THR A 239 7.88 3.80 15.31
CA THR A 239 7.55 5.06 15.95
C THR A 239 6.33 4.80 16.86
N ASN A 240 6.59 4.70 18.15
CA ASN A 240 5.56 4.73 19.18
C ASN A 240 5.26 6.19 19.50
N GLY A 241 3.99 6.53 19.58
CA GLY A 241 3.57 7.89 19.87
C GLY A 241 2.07 8.04 19.71
N CYS A 242 1.55 9.22 19.96
CA CYS A 242 0.12 9.41 19.85
C CYS A 242 -0.35 9.27 18.39
N THR A 243 -1.25 8.31 18.13
CA THR A 243 -1.86 8.09 16.80
C THR A 243 -3.16 8.87 16.60
N ASP A 244 -3.65 9.56 17.64
CA ASP A 244 -4.81 10.44 17.51
C ASP A 244 -4.40 11.78 16.91
N SER A 245 -4.80 12.00 15.65
CA SER A 245 -4.64 13.25 14.89
C SER A 245 -5.12 14.53 15.60
N LEU A 246 -5.92 14.39 16.67
CA LEU A 246 -6.44 15.49 17.49
C LEU A 246 -5.56 15.81 18.71
N ALA A 247 -4.50 15.05 18.98
CA ALA A 247 -3.59 15.30 20.09
C ALA A 247 -2.46 16.29 19.72
N LEU A 248 -1.97 17.09 20.68
CA LEU A 248 -0.83 18.00 20.50
C LEU A 248 0.47 17.30 20.13
N ASN A 249 0.67 16.13 20.71
CA ASN A 249 1.81 15.29 20.42
C ASN A 249 1.42 14.18 19.44
N TYR A 250 0.39 14.41 18.61
CA TYR A 250 0.10 13.55 17.47
C TYR A 250 1.38 13.36 16.67
N ASN A 251 1.84 12.12 16.66
CA ASN A 251 3.01 11.74 15.92
C ASN A 251 2.51 11.11 14.62
N THR A 252 2.65 11.85 13.52
CA THR A 252 2.21 11.37 12.21
C THR A 252 3.00 10.16 11.71
N ASP A 253 4.15 9.88 12.30
CA ASP A 253 4.97 8.72 11.99
C ASP A 253 4.65 7.55 12.94
N ALA A 254 3.78 7.75 13.95
CA ALA A 254 3.44 6.71 14.91
C ALA A 254 2.47 5.66 14.33
N VAL A 255 2.91 4.40 14.36
CA VAL A 255 2.14 3.23 13.90
C VAL A 255 1.41 2.51 15.04
N SER A 256 1.70 2.88 16.29
CA SER A 256 1.08 2.31 17.50
C SER A 256 0.94 3.37 18.60
N ASP A 257 -0.26 3.46 19.21
CA ASP A 257 -0.54 4.38 20.33
C ASP A 257 0.08 3.84 21.61
N ASP A 258 1.07 4.56 22.13
CA ASP A 258 1.74 4.25 23.39
C ASP A 258 1.01 4.84 24.62
N GLY A 259 -0.18 5.42 24.41
CA GLY A 259 -0.97 6.10 25.43
C GLY A 259 -0.38 7.45 25.83
N SER A 260 0.59 7.96 25.07
CA SER A 260 1.19 9.28 25.29
C SER A 260 0.32 10.42 24.80
N CYS A 261 -0.81 10.17 24.12
CA CYS A 261 -1.71 11.19 23.60
C CYS A 261 -2.03 12.29 24.62
N THR A 262 -1.34 13.41 24.47
CA THR A 262 -1.61 14.68 25.13
C THR A 262 -2.44 15.50 24.18
N TYR A 263 -3.71 15.64 24.48
CA TYR A 263 -4.53 16.59 23.76
C TYR A 263 -4.15 17.99 24.18
N ASP A 264 -4.28 18.92 23.25
CA ASP A 264 -4.31 20.31 23.67
C ASP A 264 -5.57 20.37 24.50
N THR A 265 -5.45 20.81 25.75
CA THR A 265 -6.53 21.62 26.30
C THR A 265 -6.48 22.99 25.61
N GLY A 266 -6.47 22.95 24.27
CA GLY A 266 -6.19 24.00 23.33
C GLY A 266 -7.35 24.91 23.33
N ASN A 267 -7.28 25.78 24.31
CA ASN A 267 -8.29 26.75 24.49
C ASN A 267 -7.97 27.85 23.48
N GLU A 268 -8.56 27.72 22.29
CA GLU A 268 -8.91 28.90 21.49
C GLU A 268 -9.69 29.93 22.35
N ASN A 269 -10.18 29.52 23.53
CA ASN A 269 -10.76 30.37 24.55
C ASN A 269 -9.81 30.84 25.70
N THR A 270 -8.49 31.00 25.48
CA THR A 270 -7.63 31.85 26.37
C THR A 270 -6.81 32.89 25.61
N LEU A 271 -7.23 33.22 24.38
CA LEU A 271 -6.50 34.15 23.51
C LEU A 271 -6.84 35.63 23.77
N LEU A 272 -7.92 35.90 24.51
CA LEU A 272 -8.29 37.26 24.88
C LEU A 272 -7.32 37.85 25.90
N PHE A 273 -7.10 39.16 25.83
CA PHE A 273 -6.31 39.86 26.84
C PHE A 273 -6.82 41.27 27.07
N ILE A 274 -6.44 41.85 28.20
CA ILE A 274 -6.78 43.22 28.56
C ILE A 274 -5.86 44.16 27.76
N SER A 275 -6.46 44.87 26.81
CA SER A 275 -5.76 45.87 25.98
C SER A 275 -5.71 47.23 26.64
N GLU A 276 -6.70 47.56 27.48
CA GLU A 276 -6.75 48.86 28.15
C GLU A 276 -7.47 48.78 29.52
N TYR A 277 -7.03 49.59 30.47
CA TYR A 277 -7.66 49.77 31.77
C TYR A 277 -7.53 51.20 32.22
N ALA A 278 -8.61 51.76 32.77
CA ALA A 278 -8.57 53.09 33.35
C ALA A 278 -9.21 53.15 34.72
N GLU A 279 -8.52 53.83 35.62
CA GLU A 279 -9.07 54.39 36.85
C GLU A 279 -8.91 55.91 36.75
N GLY A 280 -9.92 56.56 36.19
CA GLY A 280 -9.95 58.00 36.00
C GLY A 280 -10.68 58.73 37.13
N SER A 281 -10.78 60.05 36.99
CA SER A 281 -11.48 60.88 37.98
C SER A 281 -12.95 60.47 38.17
N SER A 282 -13.44 60.54 39.43
CA SER A 282 -14.80 60.17 39.80
C SER A 282 -15.12 58.70 39.49
N ASN A 283 -16.04 58.44 38.55
CA ASN A 283 -16.48 57.11 38.15
C ASN A 283 -16.03 56.78 36.72
N ASN A 284 -15.06 57.49 36.17
CA ASN A 284 -14.54 57.22 34.83
C ASN A 284 -13.63 56.00 34.87
N LYS A 285 -14.23 54.81 34.84
CA LYS A 285 -13.54 53.53 35.01
C LYS A 285 -13.99 52.56 33.93
N TYR A 286 -13.05 51.84 33.34
CA TYR A 286 -13.33 50.78 32.38
C TYR A 286 -12.22 49.74 32.30
N LEU A 287 -12.58 48.61 31.69
CA LEU A 287 -11.70 47.53 31.26
C LEU A 287 -12.01 47.21 29.80
N GLU A 288 -10.99 47.18 28.95
CA GLU A 288 -11.09 46.79 27.54
C GLU A 288 -10.40 45.44 27.32
N ILE A 289 -11.11 44.53 26.65
CA ILE A 289 -10.64 43.19 26.32
C ILE A 289 -10.48 43.08 24.80
N TYR A 290 -9.30 42.74 24.33
CA TYR A 290 -8.99 42.57 22.92
C TYR A 290 -8.96 41.09 22.51
N ASN A 291 -9.41 40.84 21.28
CA ASN A 291 -9.36 39.55 20.62
C ASN A 291 -8.34 39.57 19.47
N PRO A 292 -7.14 38.96 19.64
CA PRO A 292 -6.11 38.91 18.60
C PRO A 292 -6.40 37.87 17.51
N THR A 293 -7.51 37.12 17.60
CA THR A 293 -7.82 36.04 16.66
C THR A 293 -8.54 36.56 15.42
N THR A 294 -8.51 35.76 14.36
CA THR A 294 -9.20 36.04 13.10
C THR A 294 -10.70 35.70 13.12
N SER A 295 -11.22 35.23 14.26
CA SER A 295 -12.63 34.84 14.46
C SER A 295 -13.22 35.51 15.71
N ALA A 296 -14.54 35.65 15.80
CA ALA A 296 -15.16 36.18 17.02
C ALA A 296 -15.08 35.15 18.16
N VAL A 297 -14.78 35.60 19.38
CA VAL A 297 -14.65 34.76 20.58
C VAL A 297 -15.85 34.99 21.52
N SER A 298 -16.46 33.90 21.99
CA SER A 298 -17.56 33.96 22.97
C SER A 298 -17.06 34.21 24.39
N LEU A 299 -17.75 35.09 25.13
CA LEU A 299 -17.46 35.38 26.54
C LEU A 299 -18.23 34.49 27.53
N GLU A 300 -19.00 33.50 27.06
CA GLU A 300 -19.86 32.65 27.90
C GLU A 300 -19.09 31.89 29.01
N ASN A 301 -17.84 31.52 28.74
CA ASN A 301 -16.95 30.83 29.69
C ASN A 301 -15.91 31.75 30.33
N TYR A 302 -16.04 33.06 30.14
CA TYR A 302 -15.16 34.05 30.73
C TYR A 302 -15.85 34.79 31.88
N ALA A 303 -15.04 35.32 32.80
CA ALA A 303 -15.51 36.19 33.86
C ALA A 303 -14.42 37.15 34.34
N MET A 304 -14.83 38.18 35.09
CA MET A 304 -13.93 39.00 35.88
C MET A 304 -13.90 38.47 37.32
N ALA A 305 -12.72 38.04 37.76
CA ALA A 305 -12.46 37.65 39.14
C ALA A 305 -11.71 38.78 39.86
N ILE A 306 -12.25 39.25 40.98
CA ILE A 306 -11.82 40.49 41.63
C ILE A 306 -11.47 40.25 43.09
N VAL A 307 -10.34 40.81 43.52
CA VAL A 307 -9.93 41.01 44.91
C VAL A 307 -10.13 42.47 45.27
N VAL A 308 -10.78 42.75 46.40
CA VAL A 308 -11.10 44.12 46.81
C VAL A 308 -10.17 44.55 47.95
N ASN A 309 -9.27 45.49 47.69
CA ASN A 309 -8.11 45.84 48.53
C ASN A 309 -7.19 44.62 48.80
N ALA A 310 -7.38 43.94 49.94
CA ALA A 310 -6.56 42.81 50.37
C ALA A 310 -7.33 41.49 50.21
N PRO A 311 -6.72 40.45 49.62
CA PRO A 311 -7.39 39.17 49.42
C PRO A 311 -7.73 38.51 50.76
N ALA A 312 -8.94 37.96 50.89
CA ALA A 312 -9.30 37.18 52.08
C ALA A 312 -8.39 35.96 52.28
N GLN A 313 -7.90 35.39 51.16
CA GLN A 313 -6.88 34.36 51.12
C GLN A 313 -5.93 34.63 49.95
N VAL A 314 -4.62 34.66 50.21
CA VAL A 314 -3.58 34.86 49.20
C VAL A 314 -3.75 33.89 48.03
N GLY A 315 -3.75 34.43 46.81
CA GLY A 315 -3.93 33.68 45.57
C GLY A 315 -5.38 33.34 45.21
N VAL A 316 -6.36 33.85 45.95
CA VAL A 316 -7.79 33.56 45.77
C VAL A 316 -8.58 34.87 45.59
N TYR A 317 -9.53 34.87 44.66
CA TYR A 317 -10.42 36.01 44.40
C TYR A 317 -11.51 36.15 45.49
N ASP A 318 -12.07 37.36 45.65
CA ASP A 318 -13.17 37.62 46.58
C ASP A 318 -14.54 37.54 45.88
N SER A 319 -14.64 38.03 44.64
CA SER A 319 -15.88 38.03 43.87
C SER A 319 -15.67 37.63 42.41
N TRP A 320 -16.73 37.06 41.81
CA TRP A 320 -16.75 36.53 40.45
C TRP A 320 -17.92 37.15 39.68
N HIS A 321 -17.64 37.74 38.53
CA HIS A 321 -18.63 38.49 37.74
C HIS A 321 -18.63 37.99 36.30
N TYR A 322 -19.74 37.39 35.87
CA TYR A 322 -19.92 36.95 34.49
C TYR A 322 -20.22 38.13 33.56
N PHE A 323 -19.87 37.97 32.28
CA PHE A 323 -20.32 38.85 31.20
C PHE A 323 -21.80 38.59 30.89
N ASP A 324 -22.44 39.51 30.16
CA ASP A 324 -23.83 39.34 29.71
C ASP A 324 -23.95 38.11 28.78
N ILE A 325 -25.08 37.40 28.87
CA ILE A 325 -25.28 36.17 28.11
C ILE A 325 -25.27 36.43 26.61
N GLY A 326 -24.46 35.67 25.87
CA GLY A 326 -24.29 35.82 24.43
C GLY A 326 -23.31 36.91 24.00
N SER A 327 -22.60 37.56 24.93
CA SER A 327 -21.53 38.49 24.59
C SER A 327 -20.38 37.83 23.82
N THR A 328 -19.89 38.51 22.80
CA THR A 328 -18.77 38.05 21.95
C THR A 328 -17.82 39.21 21.69
N VAL A 329 -16.51 38.92 21.60
CA VAL A 329 -15.49 39.86 21.14
C VAL A 329 -15.22 39.62 19.66
N PRO A 330 -15.43 40.61 18.76
CA PRO A 330 -15.18 40.44 17.32
C PRO A 330 -13.72 40.08 17.00
N ALA A 331 -13.48 39.45 15.85
CA ALA A 331 -12.13 39.19 15.35
C ALA A 331 -11.33 40.50 15.21
N ASN A 332 -10.11 40.55 15.75
CA ASN A 332 -9.28 41.76 15.82
C ASN A 332 -10.02 42.98 16.41
N GLY A 333 -11.02 42.74 17.27
CA GLY A 333 -11.86 43.76 17.90
C GLY A 333 -11.74 43.77 19.42
N VAL A 334 -12.46 44.69 20.05
CA VAL A 334 -12.46 44.88 21.51
C VAL A 334 -13.86 44.69 22.12
N PHE A 335 -13.90 44.46 23.43
CA PHE A 335 -15.11 44.44 24.26
C PHE A 335 -14.88 45.27 25.52
N ILE A 336 -15.76 46.23 25.79
CA ILE A 336 -15.57 47.27 26.81
C ILE A 336 -16.55 47.13 27.96
N VAL A 337 -16.03 47.05 29.19
CA VAL A 337 -16.78 47.06 30.45
C VAL A 337 -16.57 48.40 31.15
N ALA A 338 -17.63 49.19 31.35
CA ALA A 338 -17.51 50.52 31.96
C ALA A 338 -18.36 50.71 33.22
N HIS A 339 -18.01 51.68 34.06
CA HIS A 339 -18.89 52.09 35.16
C HIS A 339 -20.14 52.81 34.61
N PRO A 340 -21.37 52.54 35.10
CA PRO A 340 -22.61 53.13 34.59
C PRO A 340 -22.77 54.64 34.82
N SER A 341 -21.74 55.30 35.37
CA SER A 341 -21.69 56.75 35.61
C SER A 341 -20.34 57.33 35.17
N ALA A 342 -19.66 56.63 34.27
CA ALA A 342 -18.47 57.13 33.58
C ALA A 342 -18.83 58.26 32.60
N ASP A 343 -17.80 58.90 32.05
CA ASP A 343 -17.93 59.91 31.01
C ASP A 343 -18.79 59.42 29.83
N ALA A 344 -19.51 60.34 29.20
CA ALA A 344 -20.41 60.02 28.10
C ALA A 344 -19.69 59.39 26.90
N PHE A 345 -18.41 59.72 26.68
CA PHE A 345 -17.59 59.11 25.63
C PHE A 345 -17.33 57.62 25.93
N ILE A 346 -16.90 57.29 27.15
CA ILE A 346 -16.66 55.90 27.59
C ILE A 346 -17.96 55.09 27.45
N LEU A 347 -19.08 55.64 27.93
CA LEU A 347 -20.39 54.98 27.86
C LEU A 347 -20.89 54.78 26.42
N SER A 348 -20.43 55.58 25.46
CA SER A 348 -20.82 55.42 24.05
C SER A 348 -20.13 54.25 23.35
N LEU A 349 -19.03 53.77 23.92
CA LEU A 349 -18.24 52.63 23.42
C LEU A 349 -18.42 51.37 24.28
N ALA A 350 -19.00 51.49 25.47
CA ALA A 350 -19.18 50.37 26.39
C ALA A 350 -20.17 49.32 25.86
N ASP A 351 -19.75 48.06 25.84
CA ASP A 351 -20.58 46.91 25.50
C ASP A 351 -21.40 46.43 26.70
N MET A 352 -20.87 46.59 27.92
CA MET A 352 -21.60 46.35 29.17
C MET A 352 -21.22 47.35 30.26
N THR A 353 -22.06 47.45 31.29
CA THR A 353 -21.78 48.31 32.46
C THR A 353 -21.84 47.55 33.78
N THR A 354 -20.96 47.92 34.70
CA THR A 354 -20.91 47.32 36.05
C THR A 354 -20.34 48.30 37.07
N THR A 355 -20.73 48.16 38.34
CA THR A 355 -20.09 48.88 39.45
C THR A 355 -18.90 48.12 40.03
N HIS A 356 -18.61 46.92 39.52
CA HIS A 356 -17.54 46.03 40.00
C HIS A 356 -16.26 46.25 39.19
N LEU A 357 -15.69 47.46 39.30
CA LEU A 357 -14.41 47.85 38.69
C LEU A 357 -13.47 48.39 39.77
N SER A 358 -12.17 48.27 39.51
CA SER A 358 -11.13 48.62 40.47
C SER A 358 -11.07 50.12 40.73
N ASN A 359 -10.78 50.49 41.97
CA ASN A 359 -10.45 51.85 42.41
C ASN A 359 -8.95 52.16 42.42
N GLY A 360 -8.16 51.26 41.82
CA GLY A 360 -6.71 51.34 41.71
C GLY A 360 -5.97 50.40 42.64
N ASP A 361 -6.55 49.99 43.78
CA ASP A 361 -5.99 49.01 44.72
C ASP A 361 -6.74 47.66 44.77
N ASP A 362 -7.68 47.45 43.84
CA ASP A 362 -8.34 46.16 43.63
C ASP A 362 -7.71 45.37 42.48
N GLY A 363 -7.40 44.10 42.73
CA GLY A 363 -6.80 43.20 41.74
C GLY A 363 -7.86 42.54 40.87
N ILE A 364 -7.80 42.75 39.55
CA ILE A 364 -8.77 42.22 38.57
C ILE A 364 -8.06 41.21 37.67
N ALA A 365 -8.65 40.03 37.50
CA ALA A 365 -8.22 39.08 36.48
C ALA A 365 -9.36 38.74 35.52
N LEU A 366 -9.01 38.66 34.23
CA LEU A 366 -9.82 37.96 33.24
C LEU A 366 -9.55 36.46 33.41
N VAL A 367 -10.60 35.69 33.68
CA VAL A 367 -10.51 34.24 33.93
C VAL A 367 -11.33 33.47 32.92
N TYR A 368 -10.86 32.26 32.60
CA TYR A 368 -11.58 31.29 31.79
C TYR A 368 -11.95 30.07 32.63
N GLY A 369 -13.21 29.67 32.56
CA GLY A 369 -13.79 28.55 33.28
C GLY A 369 -15.03 28.96 34.08
N ASN A 370 -15.60 28.00 34.81
CA ASN A 370 -16.77 28.22 35.63
C ASN A 370 -16.39 28.60 37.06
N GLN A 371 -17.22 29.40 37.73
CA GLN A 371 -17.02 29.73 39.14
C GLN A 371 -17.03 28.45 40.00
N PRO A 372 -15.97 28.17 40.78
CA PRO A 372 -15.97 27.08 41.74
C PRO A 372 -17.05 27.24 42.82
N SER A 373 -17.55 26.12 43.36
CA SER A 373 -18.55 26.13 44.45
C SER A 373 -18.08 26.82 45.74
N THR A 374 -16.75 26.97 45.90
CA THR A 374 -16.09 27.72 46.97
C THR A 374 -14.92 28.50 46.38
N ASN A 375 -14.76 29.79 46.72
CA ASN A 375 -13.61 30.58 46.27
C ASN A 375 -12.31 29.83 46.57
N SER A 376 -11.52 29.58 45.53
CA SER A 376 -10.33 28.74 45.56
C SER A 376 -9.29 29.32 44.60
N SER A 377 -8.02 28.93 44.73
CA SER A 377 -6.98 29.32 43.77
C SER A 377 -7.27 28.74 42.38
N PRO A 378 -6.68 29.27 41.29
CA PRO A 378 -6.88 28.74 39.94
C PRO A 378 -6.66 27.21 39.85
N SER A 379 -5.56 26.72 40.41
CA SER A 379 -5.20 25.30 40.44
C SER A 379 -6.18 24.41 41.22
N ALA A 380 -6.80 24.92 42.28
CA ALA A 380 -7.75 24.17 43.10
C ALA A 380 -9.20 24.30 42.58
N GLY A 381 -9.50 25.43 41.93
CA GLY A 381 -10.83 25.74 41.39
C GLY A 381 -11.08 25.22 39.98
N GLY A 382 -10.03 24.77 39.27
CA GLY A 382 -10.17 24.24 37.90
C GLY A 382 -10.52 25.31 36.87
N TYR A 383 -10.05 26.55 37.08
CA TYR A 383 -10.18 27.67 36.15
C TYR A 383 -8.81 28.29 35.88
N THR A 384 -8.67 28.98 34.75
CA THR A 384 -7.42 29.58 34.30
C THR A 384 -7.49 31.10 34.43
N VAL A 385 -6.41 31.73 34.88
CA VAL A 385 -6.27 33.19 34.78
C VAL A 385 -5.63 33.49 33.43
N VAL A 386 -6.34 34.24 32.61
CA VAL A 386 -5.95 34.57 31.24
C VAL A 386 -5.06 35.81 31.23
N ASP A 387 -5.47 36.84 31.96
CA ASP A 387 -4.75 38.10 32.08
C ASP A 387 -5.15 38.81 33.37
N ARG A 388 -4.35 39.77 33.84
CA ARG A 388 -4.69 40.51 35.07
C ARG A 388 -4.08 41.90 35.20
N ILE A 389 -4.72 42.70 36.05
CA ILE A 389 -4.26 43.99 36.54
C ILE A 389 -4.26 43.97 38.06
N GLY A 390 -3.09 44.19 38.65
CA GLY A 390 -2.85 43.85 40.05
C GLY A 390 -2.67 42.35 40.27
N ASP A 391 -2.20 41.98 41.46
CA ASP A 391 -2.10 40.57 41.86
C ASP A 391 -3.09 40.23 42.98
N TRP A 392 -3.14 38.95 43.36
CA TRP A 392 -3.98 38.46 44.45
C TRP A 392 -3.14 38.09 45.67
N ASN A 393 -1.96 38.70 45.83
CA ASN A 393 -1.02 38.34 46.88
C ASN A 393 -1.00 39.32 48.06
N GLY A 394 -1.56 40.51 47.89
CA GLY A 394 -1.67 41.51 48.94
C GLY A 394 -2.24 42.83 48.44
N ASP A 395 -2.40 43.77 49.36
CA ASP A 395 -2.88 45.13 49.10
C ASP A 395 -1.70 46.05 48.76
N PRO A 396 -1.68 46.72 47.60
CA PRO A 396 -0.62 47.66 47.22
C PRO A 396 -0.72 49.00 47.99
N GLY A 397 -1.79 49.22 48.76
CA GLY A 397 -2.07 50.35 49.62
C GLY A 397 -2.74 51.54 48.94
N SER A 398 -2.43 51.83 47.67
CA SER A 398 -3.12 52.88 46.90
C SER A 398 -3.18 52.58 45.41
N GLY A 399 -2.19 51.88 44.87
CA GLY A 399 -2.24 51.26 43.56
C GLY A 399 -0.93 50.53 43.24
N TRP A 400 -0.94 49.64 42.27
CA TRP A 400 0.26 48.94 41.84
C TRP A 400 1.19 49.85 41.04
N SER A 401 2.49 49.67 41.23
CA SER A 401 3.49 50.30 40.36
C SER A 401 3.52 49.62 39.00
N VAL A 402 3.61 50.39 37.92
CA VAL A 402 3.70 49.88 36.55
C VAL A 402 4.74 50.70 35.80
N ALA A 403 5.62 50.05 35.04
CA ALA A 403 6.69 50.67 34.25
C ALA A 403 7.57 51.69 35.00
N GLY A 404 7.71 51.53 36.32
CA GLY A 404 8.46 52.43 37.19
C GLY A 404 7.67 53.63 37.75
N VAL A 405 6.40 53.79 37.38
CA VAL A 405 5.48 54.79 37.96
C VAL A 405 4.79 54.18 39.18
N SER A 406 4.91 54.84 40.34
CA SER A 406 4.27 54.38 41.59
C SER A 406 2.76 54.63 41.58
N ASN A 407 1.97 53.67 42.05
CA ASN A 407 0.49 53.72 42.06
C ASN A 407 -0.12 53.97 40.68
N ALA A 408 0.49 53.44 39.62
CA ALA A 408 0.07 53.66 38.25
C ALA A 408 -1.34 53.12 37.96
N THR A 409 -1.83 52.09 38.65
CA THR A 409 -3.21 51.61 38.47
C THR A 409 -4.28 52.55 39.02
N LYS A 410 -3.89 53.64 39.69
CA LYS A 410 -4.81 54.65 40.23
C LYS A 410 -4.62 55.98 39.50
N ASP A 411 -5.71 56.69 39.20
CA ASP A 411 -5.68 58.00 38.56
C ASP A 411 -4.91 58.03 37.22
N HIS A 412 -4.92 56.93 36.45
CA HIS A 412 -4.27 56.82 35.13
C HIS A 412 -5.03 55.86 34.20
N THR A 413 -4.65 55.91 32.93
CA THR A 413 -5.03 54.91 31.92
C THR A 413 -3.81 54.08 31.55
N LEU A 414 -3.97 52.76 31.50
CA LEU A 414 -2.96 51.80 31.12
C LEU A 414 -3.35 51.20 29.78
N VAL A 415 -2.51 51.39 28.77
CA VAL A 415 -2.69 50.84 27.43
C VAL A 415 -1.66 49.75 27.20
N ARG A 416 -2.09 48.58 26.74
CA ARG A 416 -1.20 47.47 26.40
C ARG A 416 -0.38 47.84 25.17
N LYS A 417 0.93 47.57 25.20
CA LYS A 417 1.79 47.79 24.04
C LYS A 417 1.37 46.89 22.87
N CYS A 418 1.37 47.45 21.67
CA CYS A 418 1.06 46.77 20.41
C CYS A 418 2.00 45.60 20.04
N SER A 419 3.10 45.41 20.78
CA SER A 419 3.98 44.24 20.63
C SER A 419 3.50 43.01 21.40
N ILE A 420 2.47 43.15 22.23
CA ILE A 420 1.94 42.07 23.06
C ILE A 420 0.85 41.33 22.30
N SER A 421 1.01 40.02 22.17
CA SER A 421 0.14 39.16 21.35
C SER A 421 -0.80 38.26 22.16
N GLN A 422 -0.65 38.22 23.48
CA GLN A 422 -1.43 37.36 24.38
C GLN A 422 -1.49 37.92 25.81
N GLY A 423 -2.43 37.44 26.61
CA GLY A 423 -2.60 37.84 28.01
C GLY A 423 -1.48 37.31 28.92
N ASN A 424 -1.28 38.00 30.05
CA ASN A 424 -0.24 37.65 31.01
C ASN A 424 -0.83 37.45 32.41
N ALA A 425 -0.83 36.20 32.87
CA ALA A 425 -1.31 35.84 34.20
C ALA A 425 -0.34 36.23 35.34
N ASP A 426 0.90 36.59 35.04
CA ASP A 426 1.88 37.08 36.02
C ASP A 426 1.92 38.61 35.98
N TRP A 427 1.27 39.23 36.97
CA TRP A 427 1.24 40.68 37.09
C TRP A 427 2.63 41.31 37.28
N THR A 428 3.57 40.63 37.94
CA THR A 428 4.91 41.19 38.17
C THR A 428 5.70 41.26 36.86
N ALA A 429 5.56 40.23 36.02
CA ALA A 429 6.13 40.23 34.68
C ALA A 429 5.44 41.28 33.79
N SER A 430 4.11 41.35 33.85
CA SER A 430 3.31 42.24 33.00
C SER A 430 3.51 43.73 33.32
N SER A 431 3.45 44.10 34.60
CA SER A 431 3.59 45.49 35.05
C SER A 431 5.00 46.04 34.86
N GLY A 432 6.01 45.17 34.91
CA GLY A 432 7.42 45.55 34.79
C GLY A 432 7.88 46.56 35.85
N SER A 433 9.17 46.88 35.79
CA SER A 433 9.81 47.87 36.69
C SER A 433 10.28 49.12 35.95
N THR A 434 10.37 49.08 34.62
CA THR A 434 10.77 50.18 33.75
C THR A 434 9.88 50.24 32.51
N THR A 435 9.96 51.35 31.78
CA THR A 435 9.26 51.54 30.51
C THR A 435 9.62 50.50 29.46
N GLU A 436 10.80 49.91 29.51
CA GLU A 436 11.28 48.93 28.53
C GLU A 436 10.72 47.54 28.80
N ASN A 437 10.72 47.09 30.07
CA ASN A 437 10.30 45.73 30.44
C ASN A 437 8.82 45.60 30.81
N SER A 438 8.09 46.71 30.95
CA SER A 438 6.63 46.72 31.12
C SER A 438 5.92 46.37 29.83
N GLU A 439 4.81 45.64 29.92
CA GLU A 439 3.88 45.42 28.80
C GLU A 439 2.92 46.60 28.58
N TRP A 440 2.90 47.56 29.51
CA TRP A 440 1.96 48.67 29.55
C TRP A 440 2.63 50.03 29.27
N GLN A 441 1.89 50.90 28.59
CA GLN A 441 2.10 52.33 28.51
C GLN A 441 1.15 53.02 29.50
N ILE A 442 1.66 53.99 30.27
CA ILE A 442 0.87 54.73 31.26
C ILE A 442 0.56 56.11 30.71
N LEU A 443 -0.72 56.40 30.53
CA LEU A 443 -1.24 57.68 30.10
C LEU A 443 -1.78 58.48 31.30
N PRO A 444 -1.85 59.82 31.20
CA PRO A 444 -2.38 60.66 32.26
C PRO A 444 -3.83 60.32 32.68
N ASN A 445 -4.22 60.78 33.87
CA ASN A 445 -5.61 60.69 34.33
C ASN A 445 -6.58 61.24 33.28
N ASN A 446 -7.65 60.50 33.02
CA ASN A 446 -8.69 60.82 32.07
C ASN A 446 -8.26 60.85 30.59
N ASP A 447 -7.26 60.06 30.23
CA ASP A 447 -6.91 59.83 28.83
C ASP A 447 -7.61 58.56 28.32
N TRP A 448 -8.38 58.68 27.25
CA TRP A 448 -9.11 57.59 26.59
C TRP A 448 -9.02 57.74 25.08
N SER A 449 -7.87 58.23 24.59
CA SER A 449 -7.59 58.34 23.15
C SER A 449 -7.62 57.01 22.41
N ASP A 450 -7.27 55.93 23.12
CA ASP A 450 -7.08 54.60 22.55
C ASP A 450 -8.29 53.67 22.78
N LEU A 451 -9.21 54.06 23.67
CA LEU A 451 -10.42 53.30 23.96
C LEU A 451 -11.24 53.02 22.69
N GLY A 452 -11.58 51.75 22.48
CA GLY A 452 -12.32 51.26 21.33
C GLY A 452 -11.45 50.58 20.27
N GLN A 453 -10.13 50.54 20.44
CA GLN A 453 -9.22 49.96 19.47
C GLN A 453 -7.91 49.48 20.09
N HIS A 454 -7.37 48.38 19.57
CA HIS A 454 -6.03 47.93 19.88
C HIS A 454 -5.31 47.54 18.58
N TYR A 455 -4.14 48.15 18.36
CA TYR A 455 -3.36 47.94 17.14
C TYR A 455 -2.35 46.80 17.37
N TYR A 456 -2.53 45.68 16.67
CA TYR A 456 -1.59 44.56 16.65
C TYR A 456 -1.46 43.98 15.23
N PRO A 457 -0.24 43.79 14.69
CA PRO A 457 1.04 44.29 15.20
C PRO A 457 1.19 45.82 15.03
N CYS A 458 2.12 46.45 15.76
CA CYS A 458 2.38 47.89 15.68
C CYS A 458 2.57 48.40 14.23
N GLU A 459 1.91 49.49 13.83
CA GLU A 459 2.40 50.30 12.71
C GLU A 459 3.63 51.10 13.18
N ILE A 460 4.80 50.84 12.59
CA ILE A 460 6.04 51.52 12.95
C ILE A 460 6.04 52.91 12.28
N ILE A 461 5.89 53.98 13.07
CA ILE A 461 6.07 55.34 12.58
C ILE A 461 7.54 55.75 12.71
N ILE A 462 8.27 55.74 11.60
CA ILE A 462 9.63 56.27 11.50
C ILE A 462 9.56 57.73 11.02
N GLN A 463 10.07 58.68 11.81
CA GLN A 463 10.13 60.11 11.44
C GLN A 463 11.44 60.43 10.74
N GLY A 464 11.37 61.20 9.64
CA GLY A 464 12.53 61.64 8.86
C GLY A 464 12.11 62.30 7.55
N CYS A 465 13.04 62.92 6.81
CA CYS A 465 12.70 63.57 5.54
C CYS A 465 12.17 62.57 4.51
N THR A 466 10.93 62.76 4.05
CA THR A 466 10.27 61.88 3.07
C THR A 466 10.41 62.36 1.62
N ASP A 467 11.16 63.45 1.36
CA ASP A 467 11.40 63.93 -0.01
C ASP A 467 12.64 63.24 -0.61
N PRO A 468 12.48 62.33 -1.60
CA PRO A 468 13.57 61.59 -2.21
C PRO A 468 14.62 62.47 -2.91
N ASN A 469 14.35 63.76 -3.11
CA ASN A 469 15.28 64.69 -3.74
C ASN A 469 16.11 65.51 -2.74
N SER A 470 16.03 65.17 -1.45
CA SER A 470 16.74 65.87 -0.38
C SER A 470 18.00 65.14 0.07
N ILE A 471 19.03 65.88 0.50
CA ILE A 471 20.34 65.33 0.94
C ILE A 471 20.21 64.41 2.16
N ASN A 472 19.17 64.59 2.97
CA ASN A 472 18.91 63.82 4.17
C ASN A 472 17.59 63.03 4.09
N TYR A 473 17.18 62.63 2.88
CA TYR A 473 16.07 61.70 2.66
C TYR A 473 16.29 60.40 3.45
N ASN A 474 15.24 59.91 4.10
CA ASN A 474 15.21 58.64 4.81
C ASN A 474 14.07 57.79 4.24
N ASP A 475 14.41 56.71 3.55
CA ASP A 475 13.47 55.82 2.85
C ASP A 475 12.63 54.96 3.81
N GLU A 476 13.11 54.78 5.03
CA GLU A 476 12.34 54.14 6.11
C GLU A 476 11.35 55.12 6.76
N ALA A 477 11.46 56.44 6.52
CA ALA A 477 10.57 57.42 7.13
C ALA A 477 9.14 57.36 6.56
N THR A 478 8.18 57.16 7.46
CA THR A 478 6.73 57.11 7.18
C THR A 478 6.02 58.44 7.45
N VAL A 479 6.68 59.38 8.13
CA VAL A 479 6.17 60.73 8.46
C VAL A 479 7.30 61.77 8.33
N ASP A 480 7.07 62.84 7.55
CA ASP A 480 8.02 63.94 7.35
C ASP A 480 8.19 64.79 8.62
N ASP A 481 9.43 64.92 9.08
CA ASP A 481 9.80 65.71 10.27
C ASP A 481 10.23 67.15 9.93
N GLY A 482 10.20 67.52 8.65
CA GLY A 482 10.56 68.86 8.16
C GLY A 482 12.06 69.12 8.05
N SER A 483 12.89 68.07 8.10
CA SER A 483 14.35 68.18 8.08
C SER A 483 14.98 68.34 6.68
N CYS A 484 14.23 68.30 5.57
CA CYS A 484 14.77 68.22 4.21
C CYS A 484 15.67 69.42 3.76
N ILE A 485 16.88 69.14 3.23
CA ILE A 485 17.90 70.07 2.69
C ILE A 485 18.07 69.97 1.13
N CYS A 486 18.32 71.08 0.41
CA CYS A 486 18.35 71.23 -1.09
C CYS A 486 19.78 71.45 -1.73
N CYS A 487 19.96 71.34 -3.07
CA CYS A 487 21.02 70.59 -3.82
C CYS A 487 22.17 71.29 -4.67
N TYR A 488 23.14 70.49 -5.21
CA TYR A 488 24.44 70.80 -5.90
C TYR A 488 24.54 70.33 -7.40
N PHE A 489 25.50 70.81 -8.23
CA PHE A 489 25.72 70.44 -9.67
C PHE A 489 27.05 69.68 -9.94
N GLY A 490 27.08 68.74 -10.91
CA GLY A 490 28.24 67.91 -11.30
C GLY A 490 27.83 66.63 -12.07
N CYS A 491 28.76 65.74 -12.46
CA CYS A 491 28.39 64.49 -13.14
C CYS A 491 27.52 63.61 -12.21
N THR A 492 26.27 63.38 -12.60
CA THR A 492 25.28 62.62 -11.81
C THR A 492 25.17 61.16 -12.22
N ASP A 493 26.00 60.71 -13.15
CA ASP A 493 25.95 59.33 -13.65
C ASP A 493 26.91 58.46 -12.84
N GLU A 494 26.35 57.58 -12.02
CA GLU A 494 27.04 56.71 -11.06
C GLU A 494 28.09 55.81 -11.69
N ILE A 495 27.95 55.52 -12.98
CA ILE A 495 28.82 54.63 -13.73
C ILE A 495 29.95 55.38 -14.44
N ALA A 496 30.06 56.70 -14.26
CA ALA A 496 31.17 57.49 -14.79
C ALA A 496 32.35 57.50 -13.81
N THR A 497 33.59 57.43 -14.31
CA THR A 497 34.81 57.47 -13.49
C THR A 497 34.98 58.78 -12.71
N ASN A 498 34.30 59.83 -13.14
CA ASN A 498 34.25 61.13 -12.49
C ASN A 498 32.85 61.45 -11.92
N TYR A 499 32.06 60.42 -11.61
CA TYR A 499 30.81 60.55 -10.87
C TYR A 499 31.00 61.39 -9.61
N ASN A 500 30.12 62.37 -9.42
CA ASN A 500 30.06 63.15 -8.20
C ASN A 500 28.75 62.85 -7.47
N PRO A 501 28.77 62.01 -6.41
CA PRO A 501 27.57 61.63 -5.66
C PRO A 501 26.85 62.79 -4.96
N ASN A 502 27.46 63.97 -4.91
CA ASN A 502 26.84 65.16 -4.33
C ASN A 502 26.12 66.03 -5.39
N ALA A 503 26.16 65.66 -6.67
CA ALA A 503 25.51 66.40 -7.74
C ALA A 503 24.08 65.89 -7.99
N TYR A 504 23.11 66.80 -8.00
CA TYR A 504 21.70 66.53 -8.34
C TYR A 504 21.35 66.91 -9.79
N PHE A 505 22.21 67.67 -10.46
CA PHE A 505 22.01 68.09 -11.84
C PHE A 505 23.28 67.87 -12.66
N ASN A 506 23.15 67.09 -13.74
CA ASN A 506 24.25 66.71 -14.62
C ASN A 506 24.74 67.92 -15.44
N ASP A 507 26.04 68.19 -15.40
CA ASP A 507 26.67 69.29 -16.13
C ASP A 507 27.31 68.86 -17.46
N GLY A 508 27.18 67.58 -17.84
CA GLY A 508 27.69 67.01 -19.09
C GLY A 508 29.16 66.60 -19.05
N SER A 509 29.77 66.49 -17.86
CA SER A 509 31.20 66.20 -17.70
C SER A 509 31.57 64.71 -17.61
N CYS A 510 30.63 63.76 -17.67
CA CYS A 510 30.85 62.34 -17.37
C CYS A 510 31.82 61.59 -18.33
N GLU A 511 32.79 60.84 -17.77
CA GLU A 511 33.80 60.00 -18.46
C GLU A 511 33.63 58.50 -18.09
N TYR A 512 33.88 57.55 -19.01
CA TYR A 512 33.63 56.10 -18.78
C TYR A 512 34.79 55.20 -19.24
N ILE A 513 34.99 54.06 -18.57
CA ILE A 513 35.94 53.00 -18.97
C ILE A 513 35.15 51.73 -19.34
N SER A 514 35.30 51.23 -20.57
CA SER A 514 34.57 50.05 -21.06
C SER A 514 35.26 48.73 -20.72
N GLY A 515 34.50 47.75 -20.23
CA GLY A 515 34.93 46.37 -19.91
C GLY A 515 33.89 45.65 -19.04
N CYS A 516 34.08 44.36 -18.75
CA CYS A 516 33.11 43.63 -17.92
C CYS A 516 33.03 44.20 -16.48
N THR A 517 31.83 44.64 -16.07
CA THR A 517 31.58 45.26 -14.74
C THR A 517 31.00 44.31 -13.70
N ASP A 518 30.67 43.07 -14.10
CA ASP A 518 30.10 42.07 -13.18
C ASP A 518 31.20 41.36 -12.39
N ALA A 519 31.19 41.54 -11.06
CA ALA A 519 32.17 40.95 -10.15
C ALA A 519 32.14 39.41 -10.08
N LEU A 520 31.06 38.78 -10.56
CA LEU A 520 30.90 37.32 -10.63
C LEU A 520 31.39 36.74 -11.97
N ALA A 521 31.65 37.59 -12.97
CA ALA A 521 32.16 37.14 -14.26
C ALA A 521 33.65 36.78 -14.19
N SER A 522 34.03 35.69 -14.86
CA SER A 522 35.42 35.21 -14.90
C SER A 522 36.42 36.19 -15.52
N ASN A 523 35.92 37.16 -16.30
CA ASN A 523 36.70 38.24 -16.91
C ASN A 523 36.34 39.63 -16.35
N TYR A 524 35.84 39.69 -15.11
CA TYR A 524 35.57 40.94 -14.39
C TYR A 524 36.78 41.90 -14.44
N ASN A 525 36.53 43.14 -14.85
CA ASN A 525 37.50 44.22 -14.78
C ASN A 525 37.07 45.21 -13.70
N PRO A 526 37.76 45.25 -12.53
CA PRO A 526 37.40 46.15 -11.44
C PRO A 526 37.54 47.65 -11.76
N ASP A 527 38.25 47.99 -12.85
CA ASP A 527 38.40 49.38 -13.29
C ASP A 527 37.38 49.78 -14.38
N ALA A 528 36.56 48.83 -14.87
CA ALA A 528 35.52 49.12 -15.85
C ALA A 528 34.31 49.77 -15.17
N THR A 529 33.82 50.83 -15.77
CA THR A 529 32.64 51.56 -15.29
C THR A 529 31.49 51.54 -16.30
N LEU A 530 31.70 50.97 -17.49
CA LEU A 530 30.67 50.76 -18.49
C LEU A 530 30.79 49.34 -19.06
N ASP A 531 29.77 48.52 -18.87
CA ASP A 531 29.77 47.16 -19.41
C ASP A 531 29.76 47.19 -20.94
N ASP A 532 30.73 46.50 -21.54
CA ASP A 532 30.84 46.36 -22.99
C ASP A 532 30.20 45.06 -23.52
N GLY A 533 29.53 44.31 -22.64
CA GLY A 533 28.85 43.05 -22.96
C GLY A 533 29.83 41.89 -23.12
N SER A 534 31.08 42.05 -22.67
CA SER A 534 32.07 40.99 -22.69
C SER A 534 32.00 40.06 -21.48
N CYS A 535 31.13 40.30 -20.49
CA CYS A 535 31.04 39.51 -19.27
C CYS A 535 30.73 38.03 -19.52
N ILE A 536 31.56 37.17 -18.93
CA ILE A 536 31.41 35.71 -18.94
C ILE A 536 30.98 35.28 -17.53
N ILE A 537 29.67 35.19 -17.31
CA ILE A 537 29.08 34.71 -16.05
C ILE A 537 29.01 33.19 -16.09
N GLU A 538 29.52 32.55 -15.03
CA GLU A 538 29.27 31.13 -14.78
C GLU A 538 27.92 31.02 -14.06
N ASP A 539 26.94 30.36 -14.68
CA ASP A 539 25.59 30.18 -14.12
C ASP A 539 25.66 29.38 -12.82
N ASN A 540 25.07 29.88 -11.73
CA ASN A 540 25.01 29.15 -10.46
C ASN A 540 23.69 28.33 -10.41
N PRO A 541 23.75 26.99 -10.25
CA PRO A 541 22.55 26.15 -10.15
C PRO A 541 21.59 26.54 -9.03
N CYS A 542 22.05 27.30 -8.03
CA CYS A 542 21.26 27.71 -6.87
C CYS A 542 20.34 28.90 -7.10
N ASP A 543 20.60 29.71 -8.12
CA ASP A 543 19.72 30.83 -8.50
C ASP A 543 18.61 30.38 -9.46
N TYR A 544 18.69 29.13 -9.95
CA TYR A 544 17.68 28.54 -10.81
C TYR A 544 16.51 27.97 -10.01
N VAL A 545 15.35 28.65 -10.08
CA VAL A 545 14.07 28.07 -9.64
C VAL A 545 13.50 27.19 -10.76
N PRO A 546 13.24 25.89 -10.53
CA PRO A 546 12.72 25.02 -11.57
C PRO A 546 11.40 25.53 -12.17
N SER A 547 11.30 25.45 -13.49
CA SER A 547 10.18 25.98 -14.29
C SER A 547 9.65 24.94 -15.28
N GLY A 548 8.60 25.27 -16.05
CA GLY A 548 7.99 24.33 -16.99
C GLY A 548 7.30 23.15 -16.30
N LEU A 549 6.69 23.40 -15.14
CA LEU A 549 6.11 22.37 -14.28
C LEU A 549 4.82 21.82 -14.89
N TYR A 550 4.75 20.51 -15.08
CA TYR A 550 3.52 19.81 -15.41
C TYR A 550 3.55 18.40 -14.85
N VAL A 551 2.36 17.81 -14.73
CA VAL A 551 2.20 16.40 -14.38
C VAL A 551 1.60 15.64 -15.55
N ASN A 552 1.97 14.38 -15.67
CA ASN A 552 1.35 13.42 -16.56
C ASN A 552 1.31 12.05 -15.87
N ASN A 553 0.90 11.02 -16.60
CA ASN A 553 0.89 9.65 -16.10
C ASN A 553 0.02 9.45 -14.84
N ILE A 554 -1.10 10.20 -14.76
CA ILE A 554 -1.93 10.30 -13.56
C ILE A 554 -2.98 9.19 -13.53
N ILE A 555 -2.93 8.36 -12.50
CA ILE A 555 -3.98 7.41 -12.15
C ILE A 555 -4.40 7.63 -10.69
N HIS A 556 -5.21 6.73 -10.14
CA HIS A 556 -5.74 6.86 -8.78
C HIS A 556 -4.68 6.99 -7.68
N ASN A 557 -3.53 6.34 -7.84
CA ASN A 557 -2.46 6.31 -6.83
C ASN A 557 -1.08 6.75 -7.35
N ARG A 558 -0.97 7.24 -8.59
CA ARG A 558 0.33 7.55 -9.21
C ARG A 558 0.29 8.86 -9.99
N VAL A 559 1.40 9.58 -9.96
CA VAL A 559 1.67 10.78 -10.76
C VAL A 559 3.13 10.82 -11.18
N GLN A 560 3.41 11.36 -12.37
CA GLN A 560 4.76 11.76 -12.76
C GLN A 560 4.86 13.29 -12.79
N PHE A 561 5.78 13.82 -11.98
CA PHE A 561 6.16 15.24 -11.97
C PHE A 561 7.19 15.49 -13.04
N ASN A 562 7.05 16.57 -13.81
CA ASN A 562 7.97 16.95 -14.88
C ASN A 562 8.33 18.44 -14.76
N TRP A 563 9.57 18.78 -15.13
CA TRP A 563 10.10 20.14 -15.14
C TRP A 563 11.11 20.34 -16.28
N SER A 564 11.43 21.60 -16.59
CA SER A 564 12.45 21.95 -17.57
C SER A 564 13.87 21.76 -17.01
N GLN A 565 14.78 21.26 -17.83
CA GLN A 565 16.20 21.17 -17.48
C GLN A 565 16.85 22.57 -17.49
N PRO A 566 17.62 22.96 -16.46
CA PRO A 566 18.46 24.16 -16.49
C PRO A 566 19.71 23.98 -17.36
N GLN A 567 20.42 25.08 -17.67
CA GLN A 567 21.74 24.99 -18.33
C GLN A 567 22.80 24.42 -17.39
N GLU A 568 22.86 24.92 -16.17
CA GLU A 568 23.72 24.38 -15.11
C GLU A 568 22.91 23.50 -14.15
N LEU A 569 23.43 22.30 -13.90
CA LEU A 569 22.69 21.23 -13.24
C LEU A 569 22.92 21.25 -11.72
N PRO A 570 21.86 21.14 -10.89
CA PRO A 570 22.03 21.00 -9.45
C PRO A 570 22.47 19.57 -9.08
N SER A 571 22.87 19.36 -7.83
CA SER A 571 23.14 18.01 -7.30
C SER A 571 21.89 17.13 -7.33
N TYR A 572 20.74 17.67 -6.93
CA TYR A 572 19.44 16.99 -7.00
C TYR A 572 18.29 18.00 -6.85
N TYR A 573 17.06 17.55 -7.11
CA TYR A 573 15.85 18.31 -6.85
C TYR A 573 15.11 17.79 -5.61
N MET A 574 14.40 18.69 -4.94
CA MET A 574 13.42 18.34 -3.92
C MET A 574 12.03 18.68 -4.44
N ILE A 575 11.12 17.71 -4.38
CA ILE A 575 9.71 17.86 -4.72
C ILE A 575 8.93 17.77 -3.42
N ARG A 576 7.99 18.69 -3.21
CA ARG A 576 7.03 18.58 -2.13
C ARG A 576 5.62 18.54 -2.68
N TYR A 577 4.75 17.74 -2.09
CA TYR A 577 3.35 17.65 -2.45
C TYR A 577 2.47 17.42 -1.21
N ARG A 578 1.20 17.80 -1.30
CA ARG A 578 0.19 17.60 -0.23
C ARG A 578 -1.22 17.64 -0.80
N PRO A 579 -2.22 17.02 -0.15
CA PRO A 579 -3.61 17.29 -0.48
C PRO A 579 -3.90 18.80 -0.36
N THR A 580 -4.58 19.38 -1.36
CA THR A 580 -4.89 20.81 -1.39
C THR A 580 -5.67 21.20 -0.14
N GLY A 581 -5.17 22.20 0.59
CA GLY A 581 -5.72 22.66 1.86
C GLY A 581 -5.12 22.01 3.12
N SER A 582 -4.27 20.98 2.97
CA SER A 582 -3.46 20.45 4.08
C SER A 582 -2.34 21.43 4.46
N SER A 583 -1.93 21.44 5.73
CA SER A 583 -0.76 22.20 6.20
C SER A 583 0.55 21.45 5.99
N SER A 584 0.53 20.11 6.02
CA SER A 584 1.71 19.25 5.98
C SER A 584 2.12 18.90 4.56
N TRP A 585 3.42 19.06 4.26
CA TRP A 585 4.01 18.71 2.98
C TRP A 585 4.77 17.38 3.08
N THR A 586 4.47 16.45 2.19
CA THR A 586 5.34 15.29 1.95
C THR A 586 6.45 15.71 1.00
N VAL A 587 7.70 15.33 1.29
CA VAL A 587 8.88 15.72 0.52
C VAL A 587 9.57 14.48 -0.02
N MET A 588 10.00 14.53 -1.28
CA MET A 588 10.79 13.50 -1.95
C MET A 588 11.91 14.13 -2.77
N THR A 589 12.95 13.38 -3.10
CA THR A 589 14.03 13.85 -3.98
C THR A 589 13.92 13.27 -5.39
N ALA A 590 14.49 13.99 -6.35
CA ALA A 590 14.78 13.49 -7.68
C ALA A 590 16.29 13.69 -7.95
N GLY A 591 17.00 12.58 -8.10
CA GLY A 591 18.46 12.53 -8.11
C GLY A 591 19.05 11.96 -6.82
N THR A 592 20.24 11.39 -6.91
CA THR A 592 21.01 10.91 -5.77
C THR A 592 21.58 12.11 -5.01
N GLN A 593 21.58 12.05 -3.67
CA GLN A 593 22.11 13.14 -2.85
C GLN A 593 23.65 13.07 -2.78
N ASN A 594 24.31 13.28 -3.92
CA ASN A 594 25.76 13.43 -4.01
C ASN A 594 26.11 14.69 -4.82
N ILE A 595 27.39 15.00 -4.94
CA ILE A 595 27.86 16.17 -5.68
C ILE A 595 27.67 16.09 -7.20
N ASN A 596 27.32 14.92 -7.75
CA ASN A 596 27.21 14.76 -9.19
C ASN A 596 26.00 15.55 -9.71
N PRO A 597 26.15 16.31 -10.81
CA PRO A 597 25.04 17.05 -11.37
C PRO A 597 23.94 16.11 -11.88
N TYR A 598 22.70 16.34 -11.44
CA TYR A 598 21.55 15.55 -11.82
C TYR A 598 20.78 16.20 -12.97
N ALA A 599 20.79 15.53 -14.13
CA ALA A 599 20.14 16.00 -15.36
C ALA A 599 18.68 15.59 -15.51
N GLY A 600 18.12 14.82 -14.56
CA GLY A 600 16.76 14.31 -14.68
C GLY A 600 15.70 15.41 -14.65
N THR A 601 14.68 15.25 -15.48
CA THR A 601 13.59 16.22 -15.67
C THR A 601 12.22 15.69 -15.25
N PHE A 602 12.17 14.49 -14.67
CA PHE A 602 10.94 13.91 -14.17
C PHE A 602 11.17 13.03 -12.95
N ARG A 603 10.11 12.80 -12.17
CA ARG A 603 10.08 11.86 -11.06
C ARG A 603 8.67 11.32 -10.86
N THR A 604 8.53 10.02 -10.73
CA THR A 604 7.25 9.35 -10.48
C THR A 604 7.03 9.14 -8.99
N ARG A 605 5.80 9.34 -8.52
CA ARG A 605 5.35 9.01 -7.18
C ARG A 605 4.15 8.07 -7.24
N TYR A 606 4.19 7.04 -6.42
CA TYR A 606 3.14 6.05 -6.19
C TYR A 606 2.47 6.29 -4.82
N PHE A 607 1.43 5.51 -4.53
CA PHE A 607 0.71 5.51 -3.24
C PHE A 607 0.04 6.85 -2.88
N LEU A 608 -0.44 7.59 -3.87
CA LEU A 608 -1.29 8.76 -3.63
C LEU A 608 -2.72 8.33 -3.26
N GLN A 609 -3.40 9.13 -2.45
CA GLN A 609 -4.84 8.97 -2.24
C GLN A 609 -5.62 9.24 -3.54
N ALA A 610 -6.58 8.36 -3.85
CA ALA A 610 -7.45 8.50 -5.01
C ALA A 610 -8.44 9.65 -4.86
N ASN A 611 -8.92 10.16 -6.00
CA ASN A 611 -9.89 11.27 -6.08
C ASN A 611 -9.49 12.50 -5.22
N THR A 612 -8.21 12.83 -5.19
CA THR A 612 -7.65 13.84 -4.29
C THR A 612 -6.91 14.90 -5.09
N ASN A 613 -7.25 16.17 -4.84
CA ASN A 613 -6.50 17.30 -5.36
C ASN A 613 -5.22 17.48 -4.56
N TYR A 614 -4.09 17.64 -5.24
CA TYR A 614 -2.79 17.88 -4.65
C TYR A 614 -2.22 19.21 -5.09
N ASP A 615 -1.58 19.90 -4.15
CA ASP A 615 -0.65 20.99 -4.40
C ASP A 615 0.76 20.41 -4.45
N TRP A 616 1.60 20.87 -5.37
CA TRP A 616 3.02 20.47 -5.43
C TRP A 616 3.95 21.64 -5.80
N SER A 617 5.20 21.54 -5.39
CA SER A 617 6.26 22.49 -5.72
C SER A 617 7.62 21.79 -5.75
N ILE A 618 8.59 22.36 -6.45
CA ILE A 618 9.92 21.78 -6.62
C ILE A 618 11.00 22.85 -6.38
N ARG A 619 12.19 22.44 -5.97
CA ARG A 619 13.38 23.30 -5.87
C ARG A 619 14.66 22.54 -6.21
N ALA A 620 15.69 23.28 -6.60
CA ALA A 620 17.03 22.75 -6.86
C ALA A 620 17.90 22.84 -5.58
N ARG A 621 18.81 21.87 -5.38
CA ARG A 621 19.75 21.85 -4.25
C ARG A 621 21.14 21.42 -4.71
N VAL A 622 22.16 22.11 -4.21
CA VAL A 622 23.58 21.79 -4.42
C VAL A 622 24.21 21.46 -3.08
N ILE A 623 24.99 20.39 -3.05
CA ILE A 623 25.69 19.92 -1.84
C ILE A 623 27.20 19.82 -2.08
N ASP A 624 27.98 19.79 -0.99
CA ASP A 624 29.42 19.58 -1.01
C ASP A 624 29.80 18.10 -0.87
N ASP A 625 31.11 17.82 -0.93
CA ASP A 625 31.67 16.47 -0.82
C ASP A 625 31.37 15.82 0.55
N GLU A 626 31.09 16.63 1.57
CA GLU A 626 30.68 16.21 2.90
C GLU A 626 29.15 16.06 3.04
N GLY A 627 28.38 16.30 1.98
CA GLY A 627 26.92 16.19 1.95
C GLY A 627 26.16 17.37 2.56
N ASN A 628 26.85 18.44 2.95
CA ASN A 628 26.20 19.64 3.46
C ASN A 628 25.60 20.45 2.31
N VAL A 629 24.54 21.21 2.61
CA VAL A 629 23.93 22.11 1.64
C VAL A 629 24.83 23.30 1.40
N VAL A 630 25.38 23.38 0.20
CA VAL A 630 26.08 24.58 -0.26
C VAL A 630 25.07 25.69 -0.52
N CYS A 631 24.03 25.37 -1.30
CA CYS A 631 22.93 26.28 -1.56
C CYS A 631 21.69 25.56 -2.10
N GLN A 632 20.55 26.26 -2.09
CA GLN A 632 19.27 25.75 -2.59
C GLN A 632 18.42 26.90 -3.14
N SER A 633 17.68 26.63 -4.21
CA SER A 633 16.74 27.61 -4.76
C SER A 633 15.53 27.80 -3.83
N PRO A 634 14.80 28.92 -3.95
CA PRO A 634 13.43 29.01 -3.46
C PRO A 634 12.56 27.88 -4.04
N TRP A 635 11.46 27.57 -3.36
CA TRP A 635 10.42 26.71 -3.92
C TRP A 635 9.78 27.38 -5.15
N SER A 636 9.52 26.59 -6.18
CA SER A 636 8.76 27.02 -7.35
C SER A 636 7.36 27.51 -6.96
N GLN A 637 6.68 28.16 -7.91
CA GLN A 637 5.24 28.37 -7.79
C GLN A 637 4.53 27.02 -7.57
N THR A 638 3.49 27.04 -6.74
CA THR A 638 2.68 25.87 -6.46
C THR A 638 1.79 25.56 -7.66
N ALA A 639 1.94 24.35 -8.19
CA ALA A 639 1.07 23.77 -9.21
C ALA A 639 0.11 22.77 -8.56
N ASN A 640 -0.99 22.46 -9.25
CA ASN A 640 -1.97 21.50 -8.76
C ASN A 640 -2.23 20.36 -9.75
N PHE A 641 -2.70 19.24 -9.22
CA PHE A 641 -3.21 18.12 -10.00
C PHE A 641 -4.26 17.35 -9.21
N ASN A 642 -5.04 16.51 -9.90
CA ASN A 642 -6.04 15.66 -9.26
C ASN A 642 -5.79 14.20 -9.63
N THR A 643 -5.74 13.32 -8.64
CA THR A 643 -5.70 11.88 -8.89
C THR A 643 -7.07 11.39 -9.39
N LEU A 644 -7.06 10.31 -10.17
CA LEU A 644 -8.31 9.69 -10.62
C LEU A 644 -9.05 9.02 -9.44
N PRO A 645 -10.38 8.86 -9.50
CA PRO A 645 -11.09 8.03 -8.53
C PRO A 645 -10.62 6.57 -8.57
N ASN A 646 -10.86 5.83 -7.49
CA ASN A 646 -10.61 4.39 -7.49
C ASN A 646 -11.44 3.71 -8.59
N CYS A 647 -10.80 2.82 -9.35
CA CYS A 647 -11.49 2.02 -10.35
C CYS A 647 -12.42 1.01 -9.65
N PRO A 648 -13.74 1.05 -9.88
CA PRO A 648 -14.68 0.14 -9.23
C PRO A 648 -14.55 -1.30 -9.76
N ASN A 649 -14.95 -2.28 -8.94
CA ASN A 649 -15.06 -3.66 -9.38
C ASN A 649 -16.40 -3.92 -10.11
N LEU A 650 -16.54 -5.08 -10.76
CA LEU A 650 -17.79 -5.52 -11.38
C LEU A 650 -18.89 -5.79 -10.36
N GLU A 651 -20.13 -5.62 -10.81
CA GLU A 651 -21.34 -5.79 -10.01
C GLU A 651 -22.15 -7.02 -10.46
N ASN A 652 -23.15 -7.41 -9.67
CA ASN A 652 -24.12 -8.46 -10.01
C ASN A 652 -23.48 -9.80 -10.44
N LEU A 653 -22.42 -10.23 -9.75
CA LEU A 653 -21.78 -11.51 -10.00
C LEU A 653 -22.82 -12.64 -9.89
N SER A 654 -22.98 -13.39 -10.96
CA SER A 654 -23.96 -14.46 -11.06
C SER A 654 -23.33 -15.69 -11.72
N VAL A 655 -23.73 -16.86 -11.23
CA VAL A 655 -23.20 -18.14 -11.69
C VAL A 655 -24.34 -19.10 -11.97
N VAL A 656 -24.36 -19.65 -13.19
CA VAL A 656 -25.22 -20.77 -13.55
C VAL A 656 -24.36 -22.02 -13.70
N THR A 657 -24.58 -23.00 -12.82
CA THR A 657 -23.74 -24.18 -12.69
C THR A 657 -24.39 -25.43 -13.26
N GLU A 658 -23.61 -26.22 -13.99
CA GLU A 658 -23.91 -27.63 -14.33
C GLU A 658 -22.87 -28.53 -13.64
N ALA A 659 -22.79 -29.81 -14.01
CA ALA A 659 -21.80 -30.73 -13.42
C ALA A 659 -20.36 -30.33 -13.78
N ASN A 660 -20.08 -30.12 -15.07
CA ASN A 660 -18.71 -29.89 -15.55
C ASN A 660 -18.57 -28.55 -16.31
N TRP A 661 -19.62 -27.74 -16.33
CA TRP A 661 -19.71 -26.46 -17.04
C TRP A 661 -20.31 -25.39 -16.15
N VAL A 662 -19.84 -24.15 -16.33
CA VAL A 662 -20.26 -23.00 -15.53
C VAL A 662 -20.39 -21.79 -16.45
N THR A 663 -21.52 -21.08 -16.38
CA THR A 663 -21.68 -19.77 -17.00
C THR A 663 -21.50 -18.69 -15.94
N LEU A 664 -20.51 -17.84 -16.13
CA LEU A 664 -20.15 -16.76 -15.23
C LEU A 664 -20.58 -15.45 -15.85
N THR A 665 -21.33 -14.64 -15.10
CA THR A 665 -21.72 -13.29 -15.52
C THR A 665 -21.35 -12.27 -14.45
N ALA A 666 -20.86 -11.12 -14.87
CA ALA A 666 -20.67 -9.95 -14.01
C ALA A 666 -20.87 -8.69 -14.85
N ASP A 667 -21.64 -7.75 -14.31
CA ASP A 667 -22.02 -6.51 -14.98
C ASP A 667 -20.98 -5.42 -14.73
N SER A 668 -20.86 -4.50 -15.68
CA SER A 668 -20.11 -3.26 -15.45
C SER A 668 -20.72 -2.51 -14.27
N PRO A 669 -19.92 -1.94 -13.35
CA PRO A 669 -20.39 -1.12 -12.24
C PRO A 669 -21.22 0.07 -12.71
N ASN A 670 -22.13 0.50 -11.83
CA ASN A 670 -23.00 1.64 -12.08
C ASN A 670 -22.24 2.96 -11.88
N GLY A 671 -21.93 3.68 -12.97
CA GLY A 671 -21.28 4.99 -12.94
C GLY A 671 -20.64 5.38 -14.28
N ASP A 672 -20.12 6.61 -14.38
CA ASP A 672 -19.37 7.12 -15.55
C ASP A 672 -17.93 6.57 -15.57
N PHE A 673 -17.74 5.26 -15.42
CA PHE A 673 -16.43 4.61 -15.54
C PHE A 673 -16.38 3.83 -16.86
N ASP A 674 -15.55 4.29 -17.79
CA ASP A 674 -15.32 3.57 -19.06
C ASP A 674 -14.41 2.37 -18.82
N ILE A 675 -14.98 1.16 -18.71
CA ILE A 675 -14.21 -0.08 -18.54
C ILE A 675 -13.88 -0.68 -19.89
N TRP A 676 -12.60 -0.87 -20.15
CA TRP A 676 -12.11 -1.42 -21.43
C TRP A 676 -11.72 -2.90 -21.34
N GLN A 677 -11.43 -3.41 -20.13
CA GLN A 677 -11.11 -4.83 -19.91
C GLN A 677 -11.58 -5.32 -18.55
N THR A 678 -11.96 -6.59 -18.49
CA THR A 678 -12.35 -7.29 -17.26
C THR A 678 -11.73 -8.67 -17.18
N LYS A 679 -11.48 -9.14 -15.96
CA LYS A 679 -10.93 -10.47 -15.70
C LYS A 679 -11.65 -11.11 -14.51
N GLY A 680 -11.95 -12.39 -14.64
CA GLY A 680 -12.41 -13.24 -13.56
C GLY A 680 -11.35 -14.29 -13.23
N LYS A 681 -11.14 -14.53 -11.95
CA LYS A 681 -10.22 -15.53 -11.41
C LYS A 681 -11.03 -16.50 -10.55
N ILE A 682 -10.92 -17.80 -10.85
CA ILE A 682 -11.77 -18.86 -10.29
C ILE A 682 -10.87 -19.98 -9.77
N ARG A 683 -11.17 -20.58 -8.63
CA ARG A 683 -10.48 -21.77 -8.10
C ARG A 683 -11.43 -22.69 -7.36
N GLU A 684 -11.01 -23.93 -7.16
CA GLU A 684 -11.67 -24.82 -6.19
C GLU A 684 -11.42 -24.28 -4.77
N VAL A 685 -12.44 -24.33 -3.92
CA VAL A 685 -12.34 -23.79 -2.55
C VAL A 685 -11.27 -24.55 -1.78
N GLY A 686 -10.29 -23.81 -1.24
CA GLY A 686 -9.16 -24.38 -0.50
C GLY A 686 -7.95 -24.77 -1.36
N THR A 687 -7.93 -24.43 -2.65
CA THR A 687 -6.75 -24.63 -3.51
C THR A 687 -6.09 -23.31 -3.91
N SER A 688 -4.88 -23.39 -4.49
CA SER A 688 -4.16 -22.25 -5.06
C SER A 688 -4.16 -22.25 -6.60
N ASP A 689 -4.83 -23.23 -7.22
CA ASP A 689 -4.84 -23.42 -8.67
C ASP A 689 -5.97 -22.62 -9.33
N TYR A 690 -5.58 -21.50 -9.94
CA TYR A 690 -6.53 -20.57 -10.54
C TYR A 690 -6.75 -20.78 -12.03
N ARG A 691 -7.99 -20.53 -12.42
CA ARG A 691 -8.47 -20.49 -13.81
C ARG A 691 -8.98 -19.10 -14.12
N TYR A 692 -8.70 -18.63 -15.33
CA TYR A 692 -9.05 -17.27 -15.74
C TYR A 692 -10.13 -17.23 -16.82
N VAL A 693 -10.94 -16.18 -16.74
CA VAL A 693 -11.88 -15.74 -17.78
C VAL A 693 -11.63 -14.26 -18.06
N ASN A 694 -11.69 -13.88 -19.33
CA ASN A 694 -11.53 -12.48 -19.76
C ASN A 694 -12.87 -12.01 -20.32
N GLY A 695 -13.20 -10.75 -20.04
CA GLY A 695 -14.32 -10.03 -20.65
C GLY A 695 -13.86 -8.69 -21.19
N SER A 696 -14.76 -7.99 -21.87
CA SER A 696 -14.57 -6.59 -22.26
C SER A 696 -14.98 -5.68 -21.10
N ASN A 697 -16.07 -4.92 -21.23
CA ASN A 697 -16.67 -4.11 -20.17
C ASN A 697 -17.48 -4.92 -19.15
N SER A 698 -17.76 -6.20 -19.46
CA SER A 698 -18.52 -7.11 -18.62
C SER A 698 -18.05 -8.55 -18.86
N ILE A 699 -18.40 -9.46 -17.95
CA ILE A 699 -18.13 -10.88 -18.09
C ILE A 699 -19.44 -11.60 -18.43
N ASN A 700 -19.43 -12.39 -19.50
CA ASN A 700 -20.47 -13.36 -19.83
C ASN A 700 -19.81 -14.54 -20.58
N VAL A 701 -19.31 -15.51 -19.80
CA VAL A 701 -18.44 -16.58 -20.32
C VAL A 701 -18.92 -17.94 -19.84
N LEU A 702 -19.10 -18.86 -20.78
CA LEU A 702 -19.28 -20.29 -20.52
C LEU A 702 -17.90 -20.98 -20.45
N LYS A 703 -17.62 -21.67 -19.35
CA LYS A 703 -16.36 -22.38 -19.11
C LYS A 703 -16.63 -23.84 -18.73
N GLY A 704 -15.92 -24.78 -19.36
CA GLY A 704 -16.02 -26.22 -19.10
C GLY A 704 -14.89 -26.79 -18.25
N ASN A 705 -14.82 -28.12 -18.12
CA ASN A 705 -13.81 -28.87 -17.36
C ASN A 705 -13.79 -28.50 -15.88
N PHE A 706 -14.95 -28.44 -15.24
CA PHE A 706 -15.04 -28.42 -13.78
C PHE A 706 -15.28 -29.84 -13.26
N GLU A 707 -14.81 -30.11 -12.05
CA GLU A 707 -15.13 -31.34 -11.33
C GLU A 707 -16.58 -31.25 -10.83
N ALA A 708 -17.34 -32.33 -10.96
CA ALA A 708 -18.71 -32.40 -10.51
C ALA A 708 -18.81 -32.36 -8.98
N ASN A 709 -19.91 -31.84 -8.45
CA ASN A 709 -20.19 -31.78 -7.00
C ASN A 709 -19.06 -31.13 -6.18
N THR A 710 -18.45 -30.09 -6.72
CA THR A 710 -17.24 -29.45 -6.16
C THR A 710 -17.52 -27.97 -5.91
N ASN A 711 -17.01 -27.45 -4.78
CA ASN A 711 -17.15 -26.05 -4.41
C ASN A 711 -16.05 -25.23 -5.09
N TYR A 712 -16.45 -24.18 -5.78
CA TYR A 712 -15.57 -23.22 -6.40
C TYR A 712 -15.85 -21.83 -5.84
N GLU A 713 -14.86 -20.97 -5.94
CA GLU A 713 -15.01 -19.54 -5.68
C GLU A 713 -14.39 -18.75 -6.81
N TRP A 714 -14.98 -17.60 -7.09
CA TRP A 714 -14.45 -16.69 -8.10
C TRP A 714 -14.65 -15.23 -7.68
N HIS A 715 -13.79 -14.39 -8.19
CA HIS A 715 -13.87 -12.95 -8.04
C HIS A 715 -13.40 -12.26 -9.32
N THR A 716 -13.65 -10.96 -9.38
CA THR A 716 -13.45 -10.17 -10.59
C THR A 716 -12.50 -9.01 -10.34
N LYS A 717 -11.98 -8.47 -11.44
CA LYS A 717 -11.18 -7.25 -11.51
C LYS A 717 -11.53 -6.52 -12.80
N ALA A 718 -11.59 -5.20 -12.73
CA ALA A 718 -11.87 -4.34 -13.87
C ALA A 718 -10.70 -3.39 -14.14
N TRP A 719 -10.48 -3.07 -15.42
CA TRP A 719 -9.56 -2.04 -15.88
C TRP A 719 -10.35 -0.87 -16.41
N CYS A 720 -10.16 0.28 -15.77
CA CYS A 720 -10.82 1.52 -16.12
C CYS A 720 -10.00 2.28 -17.15
N THR A 721 -10.67 3.14 -17.92
CA THR A 721 -10.02 4.04 -18.86
C THR A 721 -9.52 5.26 -18.09
N GLY A 722 -8.22 5.50 -18.13
CA GLY A 722 -7.56 6.61 -17.46
C GLY A 722 -6.10 6.70 -17.89
N ASN A 723 -5.59 7.92 -18.06
CA ASN A 723 -4.26 8.18 -18.61
C ASN A 723 -4.04 7.43 -19.94
N VAL A 724 -4.70 7.92 -21.00
CA VAL A 724 -4.61 7.32 -22.35
C VAL A 724 -3.38 7.83 -23.10
N ASP A 725 -2.65 6.93 -23.74
CA ASP A 725 -1.51 7.26 -24.61
C ASP A 725 -1.97 7.88 -25.95
N GLU A 726 -1.02 8.27 -26.81
CA GLU A 726 -1.30 8.86 -28.13
C GLU A 726 -2.06 7.90 -29.08
N LEU A 727 -2.04 6.60 -28.80
CA LEU A 727 -2.72 5.55 -29.56
C LEU A 727 -4.12 5.25 -28.98
N GLY A 728 -4.50 5.88 -27.87
CA GLY A 728 -5.76 5.67 -27.17
C GLY A 728 -5.78 4.47 -26.24
N ASN A 729 -4.63 3.86 -25.93
CA ASN A 729 -4.54 2.78 -24.95
C ASN A 729 -4.52 3.37 -23.55
N SER A 730 -5.36 2.82 -22.66
CA SER A 730 -5.40 3.21 -21.26
C SER A 730 -4.26 2.58 -20.46
N ASP A 731 -3.91 3.21 -19.34
CA ASP A 731 -2.92 2.69 -18.41
C ASP A 731 -3.29 1.32 -17.84
N PRO A 732 -2.41 0.30 -17.95
CA PRO A 732 -2.70 -1.05 -17.46
C PRO A 732 -2.72 -1.14 -15.92
N GLN A 733 -2.16 -0.16 -15.20
CA GLN A 733 -2.20 -0.10 -13.73
C GLN A 733 -3.46 0.60 -13.21
N TYR A 734 -4.29 1.20 -14.07
CA TYR A 734 -5.57 1.78 -13.64
C TYR A 734 -6.69 0.73 -13.59
N HIS A 735 -6.66 -0.06 -12.52
CA HIS A 735 -7.58 -1.17 -12.32
C HIS A 735 -8.12 -1.22 -10.90
N SER A 736 -9.23 -1.92 -10.69
CA SER A 736 -9.70 -2.24 -9.36
C SER A 736 -8.76 -3.22 -8.66
N GLY A 737 -8.83 -3.32 -7.34
CA GLY A 737 -8.38 -4.52 -6.64
C GLY A 737 -9.15 -5.76 -7.09
N TRP A 738 -8.71 -6.94 -6.69
CA TRP A 738 -9.54 -8.13 -6.78
C TRP A 738 -10.73 -8.01 -5.82
N GLY A 739 -11.92 -8.34 -6.30
CA GLY A 739 -13.14 -8.24 -5.50
C GLY A 739 -13.26 -9.39 -4.51
N ASP A 740 -14.33 -9.35 -3.72
CA ASP A 740 -14.67 -10.44 -2.82
C ASP A 740 -14.97 -11.73 -3.59
N PHE A 741 -14.64 -12.87 -2.97
CA PHE A 741 -14.97 -14.17 -3.52
C PHE A 741 -16.48 -14.43 -3.46
N SER A 742 -17.04 -14.79 -4.60
CA SER A 742 -18.37 -15.38 -4.76
C SER A 742 -18.24 -16.89 -4.89
N THR A 743 -18.85 -17.64 -3.97
CA THR A 743 -18.80 -19.11 -3.97
C THR A 743 -19.94 -19.71 -4.78
N PHE A 744 -19.68 -20.81 -5.49
CA PHE A 744 -20.69 -21.62 -6.17
C PHE A 744 -20.33 -23.11 -6.11
N ASN A 745 -21.32 -23.98 -6.30
CA ASN A 745 -21.13 -25.43 -6.30
C ASN A 745 -21.53 -26.01 -7.66
N THR A 746 -20.66 -26.81 -8.28
CA THR A 746 -21.02 -27.57 -9.47
C THR A 746 -21.99 -28.68 -9.12
N GLN A 747 -22.89 -29.01 -10.04
CA GLN A 747 -23.90 -30.03 -9.79
C GLN A 747 -23.30 -31.45 -9.78
N VAL A 748 -24.05 -32.42 -9.27
CA VAL A 748 -23.68 -33.84 -9.38
C VAL A 748 -23.77 -34.33 -10.83
N GLU A 749 -22.89 -35.28 -11.22
CA GLU A 749 -22.98 -35.93 -12.53
C GLU A 749 -24.34 -36.61 -12.75
N CYS A 750 -24.80 -36.66 -14.00
CA CYS A 750 -26.04 -37.36 -14.36
C CYS A 750 -25.83 -38.89 -14.25
N ASP A 751 -26.56 -39.54 -13.35
CA ASP A 751 -26.49 -40.99 -13.07
C ASP A 751 -27.52 -41.82 -13.87
N LYS A 752 -28.15 -41.22 -14.88
CA LYS A 752 -29.32 -41.77 -15.60
C LYS A 752 -28.94 -42.58 -16.84
N THR A 753 -28.01 -43.53 -16.70
CA THR A 753 -27.53 -44.38 -17.81
C THR A 753 -28.55 -45.48 -18.14
N PRO A 754 -29.00 -45.63 -19.40
CA PRO A 754 -29.87 -46.74 -19.82
C PRO A 754 -29.21 -48.11 -19.67
N TYR A 755 -29.98 -49.16 -19.39
CA TYR A 755 -29.48 -50.54 -19.28
C TYR A 755 -30.35 -51.54 -20.06
N ASN A 756 -29.97 -52.83 -20.04
CA ASN A 756 -30.67 -53.91 -20.78
C ASN A 756 -30.89 -53.60 -22.26
N LEU A 757 -29.83 -53.13 -22.93
CA LEU A 757 -29.86 -52.78 -24.34
C LEU A 757 -30.21 -54.02 -25.18
N SER A 758 -31.12 -53.86 -26.13
CA SER A 758 -31.51 -54.94 -27.04
C SER A 758 -31.82 -54.43 -28.43
N THR A 759 -31.58 -55.29 -29.42
CA THR A 759 -31.77 -54.96 -30.83
C THR A 759 -32.66 -55.98 -31.51
N THR A 760 -33.68 -55.50 -32.23
CA THR A 760 -34.56 -56.36 -33.04
C THR A 760 -34.72 -55.78 -34.45
N SER A 761 -35.11 -56.63 -35.41
CA SER A 761 -35.49 -56.21 -36.77
C SER A 761 -36.90 -56.68 -37.12
N ASN A 762 -37.54 -55.98 -38.04
CA ASN A 762 -38.78 -56.46 -38.66
C ASN A 762 -38.53 -57.68 -39.56
N ALA A 763 -39.60 -58.39 -39.91
CA ALA A 763 -39.53 -59.60 -40.73
C ALA A 763 -38.89 -59.39 -42.13
N SER A 764 -38.91 -58.16 -42.66
CA SER A 764 -38.27 -57.83 -43.94
C SER A 764 -36.79 -57.44 -43.83
N ASN A 765 -36.20 -57.43 -42.62
CA ASN A 765 -34.81 -57.04 -42.35
C ASN A 765 -34.41 -55.69 -42.95
N THR A 766 -35.31 -54.71 -42.92
CA THR A 766 -35.08 -53.33 -43.40
C THR A 766 -35.14 -52.30 -42.27
N THR A 767 -35.21 -52.78 -41.02
CA THR A 767 -35.34 -51.92 -39.84
C THR A 767 -34.47 -52.45 -38.70
N ILE A 768 -33.99 -51.53 -37.88
CA ILE A 768 -33.37 -51.83 -36.60
C ILE A 768 -34.17 -51.07 -35.53
N THR A 769 -34.70 -51.80 -34.56
CA THR A 769 -35.32 -51.25 -33.35
C THR A 769 -34.36 -51.46 -32.20
N MET A 770 -33.83 -50.35 -31.69
CA MET A 770 -32.93 -50.28 -30.54
C MET A 770 -33.80 -50.03 -29.32
N SER A 771 -33.75 -50.91 -28.33
CA SER A 771 -34.58 -50.82 -27.12
C SER A 771 -33.70 -50.85 -25.87
N TRP A 772 -34.16 -50.21 -24.80
CA TRP A 772 -33.46 -50.09 -23.54
C TRP A 772 -34.46 -49.99 -22.39
N ASP A 773 -34.03 -50.37 -21.19
CA ASP A 773 -34.77 -50.09 -19.97
C ASP A 773 -34.34 -48.72 -19.41
N PRO A 774 -35.29 -47.95 -18.84
CA PRO A 774 -34.96 -46.69 -18.19
C PRO A 774 -34.13 -46.94 -16.93
N PRO A 775 -33.27 -46.00 -16.51
CA PRO A 775 -32.41 -46.15 -15.34
C PRO A 775 -33.20 -46.42 -14.05
N THR A 776 -32.62 -47.20 -13.13
CA THR A 776 -33.28 -47.55 -11.85
C THR A 776 -33.49 -46.35 -10.93
N ASN A 777 -32.71 -45.28 -11.12
CA ASN A 777 -32.74 -44.08 -10.29
C ASN A 777 -33.65 -42.98 -10.86
N GLY A 778 -34.54 -43.31 -11.81
CA GLY A 778 -35.48 -42.38 -12.44
C GLY A 778 -35.21 -42.15 -13.93
N TYR A 779 -36.08 -41.40 -14.59
CA TYR A 779 -35.93 -41.05 -16.01
C TYR A 779 -34.95 -39.86 -16.17
N PRO A 780 -34.09 -39.85 -17.21
CA PRO A 780 -33.41 -38.62 -17.65
C PRO A 780 -34.43 -37.67 -18.31
N ASP A 781 -34.04 -36.42 -18.59
CA ASP A 781 -34.89 -35.47 -19.33
C ASP A 781 -35.02 -35.85 -20.82
N HIS A 782 -33.93 -36.36 -21.41
CA HIS A 782 -33.92 -36.92 -22.77
C HIS A 782 -32.76 -37.92 -22.96
N TYR A 783 -32.75 -38.66 -24.07
CA TYR A 783 -31.66 -39.56 -24.48
C TYR A 783 -30.98 -39.09 -25.76
N PHE A 784 -29.68 -39.34 -25.83
CA PHE A 784 -28.88 -39.26 -27.06
C PHE A 784 -28.59 -40.68 -27.55
N LEU A 785 -28.85 -40.96 -28.82
CA LEU A 785 -28.62 -42.27 -29.43
C LEU A 785 -27.86 -42.12 -30.75
N GLU A 786 -26.84 -42.95 -30.94
CA GLU A 786 -26.06 -43.04 -32.18
C GLU A 786 -26.14 -44.45 -32.76
N LEU A 787 -26.44 -44.56 -34.06
CA LEU A 787 -26.43 -45.79 -34.85
C LEU A 787 -25.43 -45.64 -36.00
N ASN A 788 -24.52 -46.60 -36.13
CA ASN A 788 -23.48 -46.62 -37.15
C ASN A 788 -23.63 -47.86 -38.05
N ASN A 789 -23.57 -47.67 -39.36
CA ASN A 789 -23.35 -48.74 -40.31
C ASN A 789 -21.84 -48.99 -40.43
N LEU A 790 -21.37 -50.16 -40.00
CA LEU A 790 -19.95 -50.50 -39.94
C LEU A 790 -19.33 -50.77 -41.31
N THR A 791 -20.15 -50.97 -42.35
CA THR A 791 -19.69 -51.23 -43.72
C THR A 791 -19.56 -49.94 -44.52
N THR A 792 -20.51 -49.02 -44.37
CA THR A 792 -20.51 -47.75 -45.13
C THR A 792 -19.93 -46.58 -44.34
N GLY A 793 -19.75 -46.72 -43.02
CA GLY A 793 -19.37 -45.64 -42.12
C GLY A 793 -20.48 -44.63 -41.84
N GLN A 794 -21.71 -44.88 -42.31
CA GLN A 794 -22.82 -43.94 -42.13
C GLN A 794 -23.31 -43.91 -40.67
N THR A 795 -23.41 -42.72 -40.10
CA THR A 795 -23.91 -42.48 -38.73
C THR A 795 -25.26 -41.77 -38.76
N TRP A 796 -26.17 -42.21 -37.90
CA TRP A 796 -27.41 -41.52 -37.57
C TRP A 796 -27.39 -41.20 -36.07
N ALA A 797 -27.56 -39.93 -35.73
CA ALA A 797 -27.65 -39.46 -34.35
C ALA A 797 -29.03 -38.87 -34.07
N TRP A 798 -29.58 -39.17 -32.91
CA TRP A 798 -30.76 -38.52 -32.35
C TRP A 798 -30.37 -37.90 -31.02
N ASN A 799 -30.54 -36.58 -30.95
CA ASN A 799 -30.01 -35.78 -29.84
C ASN A 799 -31.08 -35.33 -28.84
N ASP A 800 -32.32 -35.76 -29.02
CA ASP A 800 -33.45 -35.37 -28.18
C ASP A 800 -34.56 -36.44 -28.26
N ILE A 801 -34.29 -37.62 -27.71
CA ILE A 801 -35.31 -38.66 -27.55
C ILE A 801 -35.95 -38.48 -26.18
N SER A 802 -37.29 -38.34 -26.13
CA SER A 802 -38.03 -38.17 -24.87
C SER A 802 -37.63 -39.20 -23.79
N ALA A 803 -37.47 -38.69 -22.55
CA ALA A 803 -37.31 -39.42 -21.28
C ALA A 803 -38.06 -40.75 -21.18
N TYR A 804 -39.32 -40.77 -21.62
CA TYR A 804 -40.24 -41.90 -21.44
C TYR A 804 -40.16 -42.94 -22.57
N SER A 805 -39.30 -42.70 -23.56
CA SER A 805 -39.06 -43.67 -24.63
C SER A 805 -38.19 -44.81 -24.12
N ASN A 806 -38.54 -46.04 -24.50
CA ASN A 806 -37.75 -47.25 -24.24
C ASN A 806 -37.26 -47.91 -25.54
N SER A 807 -37.51 -47.27 -26.68
CA SER A 807 -37.05 -47.75 -27.97
C SER A 807 -36.99 -46.65 -29.03
N LYS A 808 -36.14 -46.87 -30.04
CA LYS A 808 -36.04 -46.06 -31.26
C LYS A 808 -35.87 -46.98 -32.47
N THR A 809 -36.68 -46.78 -33.50
CA THR A 809 -36.60 -47.56 -34.74
C THR A 809 -36.06 -46.73 -35.89
N LYS A 810 -35.05 -47.26 -36.59
CA LYS A 810 -34.59 -46.74 -37.87
C LYS A 810 -35.11 -47.62 -39.00
N PHE A 811 -35.82 -46.99 -39.93
CA PHE A 811 -36.35 -47.63 -41.14
C PHE A 811 -35.46 -47.41 -42.36
N GLY A 812 -35.59 -48.29 -43.35
CA GLY A 812 -34.95 -48.17 -44.67
C GLY A 812 -33.47 -48.58 -44.69
N LEU A 813 -33.08 -49.53 -43.85
CA LEU A 813 -31.70 -50.01 -43.73
C LEU A 813 -31.44 -51.16 -44.72
N THR A 814 -30.20 -51.26 -45.20
CA THR A 814 -29.71 -52.38 -46.00
C THR A 814 -29.10 -53.45 -45.10
N THR A 815 -29.02 -54.69 -45.59
CA THR A 815 -28.38 -55.79 -44.86
C THR A 815 -26.90 -55.50 -44.62
N GLY A 816 -26.41 -55.74 -43.41
CA GLY A 816 -25.05 -55.36 -43.02
C GLY A 816 -24.85 -55.35 -41.51
N ASN A 817 -23.64 -55.00 -41.08
CA ASN A 817 -23.29 -54.90 -39.66
C ASN A 817 -23.50 -53.47 -39.15
N TYR A 818 -24.17 -53.35 -38.02
CA TYR A 818 -24.46 -52.09 -37.37
C TYR A 818 -23.93 -52.11 -35.93
N SER A 819 -23.59 -50.94 -35.41
CA SER A 819 -23.37 -50.73 -33.98
C SER A 819 -24.19 -49.54 -33.51
N TRP A 820 -24.67 -49.57 -32.27
CA TRP A 820 -25.31 -48.40 -31.67
C TRP A 820 -24.95 -48.26 -30.21
N ARG A 821 -25.13 -47.06 -29.69
CA ARG A 821 -24.93 -46.70 -28.28
C ARG A 821 -25.90 -45.61 -27.88
N ILE A 822 -26.18 -45.50 -26.59
CA ILE A 822 -27.12 -44.53 -26.03
C ILE A 822 -26.55 -43.92 -24.75
N ARG A 823 -27.01 -42.73 -24.38
CA ARG A 823 -26.80 -42.12 -23.07
C ARG A 823 -28.03 -41.34 -22.63
N GLY A 824 -28.23 -41.22 -21.32
CA GLY A 824 -29.25 -40.33 -20.75
C GLY A 824 -28.68 -38.93 -20.55
N ALA A 825 -29.55 -37.91 -20.53
CA ALA A 825 -29.17 -36.56 -20.15
C ALA A 825 -30.19 -35.95 -19.20
N CYS A 826 -29.66 -35.37 -18.15
CA CYS A 826 -30.36 -34.54 -17.19
C CYS A 826 -30.14 -33.09 -17.71
N GLY A 827 -31.13 -32.21 -17.76
CA GLY A 827 -31.00 -30.83 -18.24
C GLY A 827 -31.76 -30.50 -19.54
N SER A 828 -32.04 -29.21 -19.73
CA SER A 828 -32.90 -28.68 -20.80
C SER A 828 -32.19 -28.38 -22.12
N ASN A 829 -30.85 -28.25 -22.15
CA ASN A 829 -30.07 -27.85 -23.33
C ASN A 829 -28.79 -28.70 -23.50
N GLY A 830 -28.83 -29.75 -24.32
CA GLY A 830 -27.68 -30.28 -25.07
C GLY A 830 -26.42 -30.76 -24.33
N THR A 831 -26.22 -32.08 -24.25
CA THR A 831 -24.96 -32.84 -24.07
C THR A 831 -24.06 -32.61 -22.84
N SER A 832 -24.12 -31.45 -22.16
CA SER A 832 -23.21 -31.08 -21.08
C SER A 832 -23.53 -31.77 -19.75
N TRP A 833 -24.77 -32.27 -19.60
CA TRP A 833 -25.21 -33.05 -18.44
C TRP A 833 -25.77 -34.42 -18.87
N ALA A 834 -25.02 -35.09 -19.78
CA ALA A 834 -25.31 -36.44 -20.26
C ALA A 834 -24.38 -37.50 -19.63
N THR A 835 -24.91 -38.69 -19.37
CA THR A 835 -24.12 -39.85 -18.92
C THR A 835 -23.07 -40.20 -19.98
N PRO A 836 -22.00 -40.94 -19.62
CA PRO A 836 -21.19 -41.61 -20.62
C PRO A 836 -22.07 -42.44 -21.56
N PHE A 837 -21.67 -42.55 -22.83
CA PHE A 837 -22.32 -43.50 -23.73
C PHE A 837 -22.14 -44.92 -23.23
N THR A 838 -23.20 -45.72 -23.37
CA THR A 838 -23.12 -47.16 -23.15
C THR A 838 -22.08 -47.80 -24.08
N ALA A 839 -21.66 -49.02 -23.73
CA ALA A 839 -20.90 -49.85 -24.66
C ALA A 839 -21.67 -50.01 -25.99
N TYR A 840 -20.92 -50.27 -27.07
CA TYR A 840 -21.52 -50.52 -28.38
C TYR A 840 -22.30 -51.84 -28.38
N GLU A 841 -23.56 -51.76 -28.78
CA GLU A 841 -24.38 -52.91 -29.14
C GLU A 841 -24.22 -53.20 -30.63
N TYR A 842 -23.83 -54.43 -30.97
CA TYR A 842 -23.61 -54.86 -32.34
C TYR A 842 -24.77 -55.70 -32.85
N TYR A 843 -25.20 -55.43 -34.08
CA TYR A 843 -26.27 -56.19 -34.72
C TYR A 843 -26.04 -56.38 -36.22
N THR A 844 -26.21 -57.61 -36.70
CA THR A 844 -26.13 -57.94 -38.13
C THR A 844 -27.53 -58.04 -38.72
N LEU A 845 -27.92 -57.04 -39.50
CA LEU A 845 -29.21 -57.01 -40.18
C LEU A 845 -29.17 -57.89 -41.44
N GLY A 846 -30.08 -58.87 -41.54
CA GLY A 846 -30.22 -59.71 -42.74
C GLY A 846 -29.48 -61.04 -42.71
N THR A 847 -28.86 -61.42 -41.59
CA THR A 847 -28.47 -62.83 -41.40
C THR A 847 -29.67 -63.63 -40.94
N ASN A 848 -29.91 -64.79 -41.55
CA ASN A 848 -30.81 -65.78 -40.99
C ASN A 848 -30.33 -66.09 -39.58
N ARG A 849 -31.06 -65.63 -38.58
CA ARG A 849 -30.96 -66.12 -37.21
C ARG A 849 -31.17 -67.63 -37.30
N ILE A 850 -30.11 -68.43 -37.13
CA ILE A 850 -30.24 -69.88 -37.05
C ILE A 850 -30.96 -70.18 -35.72
N ALA A 851 -32.29 -70.16 -35.79
CA ALA A 851 -33.18 -70.73 -34.80
C ALA A 851 -33.21 -72.24 -35.02
N ASN A 852 -32.20 -72.93 -34.48
CA ASN A 852 -32.10 -74.36 -34.16
C ASN A 852 -30.64 -74.76 -34.30
N GLN A 853 -29.97 -75.18 -33.23
CA GLN A 853 -29.25 -76.46 -33.19
C GLN A 853 -29.03 -76.92 -31.74
N ASN A 854 -29.15 -78.23 -31.57
CA ASN A 854 -29.15 -79.01 -30.33
C ASN A 854 -27.78 -78.99 -29.63
N TYR A 855 -27.43 -77.90 -28.95
CA TYR A 855 -26.26 -77.88 -28.08
C TYR A 855 -26.65 -77.72 -26.61
N VAL A 856 -25.89 -78.35 -25.72
CA VAL A 856 -26.04 -78.21 -24.27
C VAL A 856 -24.75 -77.63 -23.74
N PHE A 857 -24.80 -76.45 -23.12
CA PHE A 857 -23.65 -75.84 -22.45
C PHE A 857 -23.98 -75.55 -20.98
N ASN A 858 -23.54 -76.42 -20.08
CA ASN A 858 -23.86 -76.36 -18.65
C ASN A 858 -22.60 -76.23 -17.81
N ILE A 859 -22.68 -75.39 -16.78
CA ILE A 859 -21.64 -75.17 -15.77
C ILE A 859 -22.30 -75.40 -14.42
N TYR A 860 -21.80 -76.34 -13.63
CA TYR A 860 -22.40 -76.64 -12.34
C TYR A 860 -21.39 -77.20 -11.32
N PRO A 861 -21.51 -76.83 -10.03
CA PRO A 861 -22.41 -75.79 -9.53
C PRO A 861 -21.98 -74.39 -10.00
N ASN A 862 -22.95 -73.51 -10.28
CA ASN A 862 -22.73 -72.09 -10.54
C ASN A 862 -23.82 -71.32 -9.78
N PRO A 863 -23.52 -70.68 -8.64
CA PRO A 863 -22.16 -70.36 -8.16
C PRO A 863 -21.31 -71.56 -7.73
N SER A 864 -19.98 -71.46 -7.90
CA SER A 864 -19.02 -72.53 -7.60
C SER A 864 -18.15 -72.18 -6.40
N GLN A 865 -17.86 -73.17 -5.55
CA GLN A 865 -16.79 -73.12 -4.55
C GLN A 865 -15.43 -73.45 -5.21
N LYS A 866 -15.09 -72.70 -6.26
CA LYS A 866 -13.83 -72.80 -7.04
C LYS A 866 -13.57 -74.09 -7.81
N VAL A 867 -14.41 -75.11 -7.63
CA VAL A 867 -14.36 -76.36 -8.39
C VAL A 867 -15.73 -76.64 -9.01
N PHE A 868 -15.77 -76.82 -10.33
CA PHE A 868 -17.00 -76.98 -11.09
C PHE A 868 -16.81 -77.88 -12.30
N ASN A 869 -17.92 -78.33 -12.88
CA ASN A 869 -17.93 -79.13 -14.10
C ASN A 869 -18.44 -78.30 -15.27
N VAL A 870 -17.77 -78.42 -16.40
CA VAL A 870 -18.20 -77.87 -17.69
C VAL A 870 -18.65 -79.03 -18.58
N ASN A 871 -19.89 -78.95 -19.07
CA ASN A 871 -20.45 -79.92 -20.01
C ASN A 871 -20.92 -79.19 -21.27
N LEU A 872 -20.22 -79.38 -22.38
CA LEU A 872 -20.63 -79.00 -23.72
C LEU A 872 -20.99 -80.26 -24.51
N SER A 873 -22.10 -80.23 -25.22
CA SER A 873 -22.48 -81.24 -26.22
C SER A 873 -22.88 -80.53 -27.51
N LEU A 874 -22.34 -80.99 -28.63
CA LEU A 874 -22.53 -80.42 -29.96
C LEU A 874 -23.18 -81.46 -30.89
N PRO A 875 -23.94 -81.01 -31.90
CA PRO A 875 -24.54 -81.90 -32.90
C PRO A 875 -23.52 -82.49 -33.89
N THR A 876 -22.35 -81.86 -34.03
CA THR A 876 -21.28 -82.20 -34.98
C THR A 876 -19.92 -82.27 -34.29
N ILE A 877 -18.98 -83.00 -34.90
CA ILE A 877 -17.59 -83.10 -34.43
C ILE A 877 -16.83 -81.87 -34.89
N GLU A 878 -16.28 -81.10 -33.95
CA GLU A 878 -15.58 -79.84 -34.20
C GLU A 878 -14.43 -79.64 -33.22
N ASP A 879 -13.57 -78.65 -33.48
CA ASP A 879 -12.57 -78.23 -32.51
C ASP A 879 -13.25 -77.32 -31.47
N VAL A 880 -13.18 -77.71 -30.20
CA VAL A 880 -13.81 -77.03 -29.07
C VAL A 880 -12.75 -76.31 -28.25
N LYS A 881 -12.84 -74.97 -28.21
CA LYS A 881 -12.02 -74.13 -27.35
C LYS A 881 -12.83 -73.64 -26.15
N ILE A 882 -12.42 -74.00 -24.94
CA ILE A 882 -12.92 -73.42 -23.69
C ILE A 882 -11.92 -72.38 -23.21
N LYS A 883 -12.41 -71.20 -22.85
CA LYS A 883 -11.59 -70.10 -22.32
C LYS A 883 -12.31 -69.45 -21.15
N ILE A 884 -11.60 -69.19 -20.05
CA ILE A 884 -12.10 -68.47 -18.89
C ILE A 884 -11.29 -67.18 -18.75
N THR A 885 -11.97 -66.06 -18.62
CA THR A 885 -11.35 -64.75 -18.41
C THR A 885 -11.88 -64.08 -17.15
N ASN A 886 -11.04 -63.26 -16.52
CA ASN A 886 -11.53 -62.29 -15.55
C ASN A 886 -12.26 -61.14 -16.26
N ILE A 887 -12.86 -60.23 -15.49
CA ILE A 887 -13.63 -59.08 -16.00
C ILE A 887 -12.79 -58.08 -16.80
N ILE A 888 -11.46 -58.07 -16.61
CA ILE A 888 -10.52 -57.24 -17.39
C ILE A 888 -9.99 -57.95 -18.65
N GLY A 889 -10.55 -59.12 -18.99
CA GLY A 889 -10.27 -59.84 -20.24
C GLY A 889 -9.01 -60.72 -20.23
N GLN A 890 -8.27 -60.79 -19.11
CA GLN A 890 -7.11 -61.67 -18.97
C GLN A 890 -7.55 -63.14 -18.90
N VAL A 891 -6.81 -64.00 -19.60
CA VAL A 891 -7.10 -65.44 -19.69
C VAL A 891 -6.55 -66.15 -18.47
N VAL A 892 -7.43 -66.76 -17.68
CA VAL A 892 -7.05 -67.49 -16.45
C VAL A 892 -7.09 -69.00 -16.63
N PHE A 893 -7.82 -69.48 -17.64
CA PHE A 893 -7.82 -70.89 -18.03
C PHE A 893 -8.15 -70.99 -19.53
N GLN A 894 -7.52 -71.96 -20.20
CA GLN A 894 -7.83 -72.30 -21.58
C GLN A 894 -7.63 -73.79 -21.81
N ASP A 895 -8.54 -74.39 -22.57
CA ASP A 895 -8.45 -75.77 -23.04
C ASP A 895 -8.91 -75.85 -24.49
N LEU A 896 -8.31 -76.76 -25.25
CA LEU A 896 -8.63 -77.01 -26.66
C LEU A 896 -8.73 -78.51 -26.87
N GLN A 897 -9.93 -78.97 -27.26
CA GLN A 897 -10.17 -80.34 -27.66
C GLN A 897 -10.41 -80.38 -29.16
N LEU A 898 -9.55 -81.08 -29.89
CA LEU A 898 -9.67 -81.22 -31.34
C LEU A 898 -10.64 -82.35 -31.67
N GLN A 899 -11.44 -82.15 -32.72
CA GLN A 899 -12.28 -83.18 -33.31
C GLN A 899 -13.19 -83.89 -32.28
N THR A 900 -13.95 -83.12 -31.50
CA THR A 900 -14.91 -83.66 -30.52
C THR A 900 -16.33 -83.13 -30.72
N ASN A 901 -17.34 -83.91 -30.34
CA ASN A 901 -18.73 -83.46 -30.22
C ASN A 901 -19.18 -83.30 -28.76
N SER A 902 -18.30 -83.54 -27.78
CA SER A 902 -18.58 -83.36 -26.36
C SER A 902 -17.33 -82.94 -25.58
N TYR A 903 -17.51 -81.99 -24.66
CA TYR A 903 -16.50 -81.54 -23.72
C TYR A 903 -17.04 -81.72 -22.30
N LYS A 904 -16.40 -82.58 -21.49
CA LYS A 904 -16.77 -82.82 -20.10
C LYS A 904 -15.53 -82.79 -19.22
N HIS A 905 -15.27 -81.66 -18.57
CA HIS A 905 -14.12 -81.50 -17.69
C HIS A 905 -14.53 -80.94 -16.33
N ARG A 906 -13.89 -81.46 -15.28
CA ARG A 906 -13.89 -80.87 -13.95
C ARG A 906 -12.72 -79.89 -13.90
N ILE A 907 -13.02 -78.61 -13.68
CA ILE A 907 -12.04 -77.53 -13.63
C ILE A 907 -11.89 -77.10 -12.16
N ASP A 908 -10.65 -76.98 -11.71
CA ASP A 908 -10.27 -76.50 -10.39
C ASP A 908 -9.55 -75.16 -10.55
N LEU A 909 -10.17 -74.10 -10.04
CA LEU A 909 -9.64 -72.74 -10.01
C LEU A 909 -9.45 -72.25 -8.57
N SER A 910 -9.14 -73.14 -7.64
CA SER A 910 -8.92 -72.81 -6.22
C SER A 910 -7.82 -71.76 -5.98
N PHE A 911 -6.89 -71.61 -6.93
CA PHE A 911 -5.82 -70.61 -6.90
C PHE A 911 -6.27 -69.18 -7.29
N LEU A 912 -7.50 -69.00 -7.77
CA LEU A 912 -8.02 -67.70 -8.17
C LEU A 912 -8.81 -67.01 -7.04
N PRO A 913 -8.83 -65.65 -7.02
CA PRO A 913 -9.62 -64.89 -6.07
C PRO A 913 -11.12 -65.06 -6.31
N ASN A 914 -11.92 -64.74 -5.27
CA ASN A 914 -13.37 -64.74 -5.37
C ASN A 914 -13.82 -63.57 -6.24
N ALA A 915 -14.41 -63.85 -7.39
CA ALA A 915 -14.86 -62.84 -8.34
C ALA A 915 -15.82 -63.44 -9.37
N THR A 916 -16.34 -62.58 -10.24
CA THR A 916 -17.06 -62.97 -11.44
C THR A 916 -16.08 -63.25 -12.57
N TYR A 917 -16.26 -64.38 -13.25
CA TYR A 917 -15.48 -64.79 -14.42
C TYR A 917 -16.40 -65.06 -15.60
N ILE A 918 -15.88 -64.89 -16.81
CA ILE A 918 -16.59 -65.21 -18.05
C ILE A 918 -15.98 -66.48 -18.62
N ILE A 919 -16.81 -67.49 -18.88
CA ILE A 919 -16.41 -68.69 -19.61
C ILE A 919 -17.02 -68.66 -21.00
N SER A 920 -16.18 -68.87 -22.01
CA SER A 920 -16.57 -68.94 -23.41
C SER A 920 -16.25 -70.31 -23.99
N ALA A 921 -17.18 -70.86 -24.77
CA ALA A 921 -16.96 -72.00 -25.65
C ALA A 921 -17.03 -71.54 -27.10
N THR A 922 -15.97 -71.78 -27.86
CA THR A 922 -15.86 -71.39 -29.28
C THR A 922 -15.50 -72.60 -30.13
N THR A 923 -16.23 -72.77 -31.23
CA THR A 923 -16.01 -73.75 -32.29
C THR A 923 -16.15 -73.05 -33.65
N ILE A 924 -16.08 -73.78 -34.77
CA ILE A 924 -16.34 -73.21 -36.10
C ILE A 924 -17.83 -72.86 -36.29
N SER A 925 -18.75 -73.54 -35.60
CA SER A 925 -20.20 -73.32 -35.72
C SER A 925 -20.86 -72.66 -34.50
N LEU A 926 -20.17 -72.58 -33.35
CA LEU A 926 -20.71 -72.08 -32.09
C LEU A 926 -19.75 -71.08 -31.43
N SER A 927 -20.28 -69.94 -30.98
CA SER A 927 -19.62 -69.12 -29.96
C SER A 927 -20.64 -68.78 -28.89
N VAL A 928 -20.41 -69.24 -27.66
CA VAL A 928 -21.31 -69.02 -26.53
C VAL A 928 -20.52 -68.61 -25.29
N HIS A 929 -21.09 -67.70 -24.51
CA HIS A 929 -20.50 -67.17 -23.28
C HIS A 929 -21.47 -67.36 -22.11
N LYS A 930 -20.93 -67.66 -20.92
CA LYS A 930 -21.69 -67.69 -19.67
C LYS A 930 -20.90 -67.03 -18.55
N THR A 931 -21.63 -66.43 -17.62
CA THR A 931 -21.09 -65.85 -16.40
C THR A 931 -20.96 -66.93 -15.32
N MET A 932 -19.84 -66.93 -14.61
CA MET A 932 -19.55 -67.84 -13.51
C MET A 932 -19.15 -67.07 -12.26
N PHE A 933 -19.73 -67.43 -11.12
CA PHE A 933 -19.41 -66.85 -9.82
C PHE A 933 -18.52 -67.82 -9.04
N LEU A 934 -17.30 -67.38 -8.69
CA LEU A 934 -16.41 -68.11 -7.80
C LEU A 934 -16.48 -67.51 -6.39
N PHE A 935 -16.89 -68.33 -5.42
CA PHE A 935 -16.98 -67.99 -4.00
C PHE A 935 -15.97 -68.77 -3.14
#